data_AF-A0A7J8CEF3-F1
#
_entry.id   AF-A0A7J8CEF3-F1
#
_cell.length_a   1.000
_cell.length_b   1.000
_cell.length_c   1.000
_cell.angle_alpha   90.00
_cell.angle_beta   90.00
_cell.angle_gamma   90.00
#
_symmetry.space_group_name_H-M   'P 1'
#
loop_
_entity.id
_entity.type
_entity.pdbx_description
1 polymer ?
#
loop_
_entity_poly.entity_id
_entity_poly.type
_entity_poly.pdbx_seq_one_letter_code
_entity_poly.pdbx_strand_id
1 'polypeptide(L)'
;MSPVGPAWPRLRILWVLRALLAVLLSSWRLWANEDNQECTWQVVLNEFETVGKNDGSDRFFDQEPLDTVDNLFGFLVDAPIDPDENYLGFPYYLKINYSCRGKSSEALVRKGHLTGLKPVVMVTFQSPVNFNRWKLEHLQIQMEAAPFRSKREKCRAEEVCVMSWYTPMPLKNGSVVIRVDVSSNSLGPFIPDKRFQVNINGFLQRQPNNKLQLTVGHELFSLKPRYFLNVTSRPLWYTVDQAPVLILGGIPDEKSILLTDTNFEDFFLVELSIDSCWVGSFYCPQASFTGTIYDAIATESTLFIRQNQLVYYFTGTYTTLHESNHGSGSWVRVLATECIKKLCPVHFHSNGSEYIIALTIGKNEGYVHFGTITDGYVSFEMLPRQQSVCERIQGLPLSLPLSLVFVCSINWAIYVAGDNHLLLLVEIQGFASKKYFQVVSYDLVTDYLAILYTIPEFIPDARGLEFLMILGTESYTSFSMVPKGMSYNPYNKLLFIWGNFLLQSHDSENFVYLADFPKELSIKYLVNSFRGDTAIVTETEEIWYLLEGSYRVYKLFPSKGWEVYISLQVMHQSSLHAPNETMVTLFYEDSNLYQLMYLLNNWRGRIVKRLVPVEQLLMYQQLSNRYFLQQQGSHTTLSFRNVCPFTIMRLHNLPNPQRYTRQERYWAQPPRVLEPSGFHTENSLALYQGLVYYLLWLHSKYDKPYADPVHESTWHWWKNKKQDQDYYFYLASNWQSAGSVHIDMMSYRKIYDVKPGYQLPERIFLDKGTSYRFSIFLTVRGRSFKSELELDNTFPLRSQLGLGLVLSDPSCIHAVVKQKIFINRNSALFWVTLSDKSFCFDQGISGHHLVKTSVMIKVVGSAGHCFQNTIQGPRMQGNLMLPVFIGCPPGKRLAFDITYTLEYNRLQNKHYFDCVHVDLEMPCFHFRDTFYPFFLIQDMATGDSGSFKGSYVLKVVGGGPNVDNIKEYSEEEIYRFNSPLDNTNSLIWTTKNTTMITKDSAFSVMSHQSLGIKWLCLENSPCYDTIPHSIFAPEFFFKVSVSNRGVDQSTYCDYQLIFLLHIHGLPLSAKRSFIILMISTSIFLSLVILYIIFCLLLPLMAKTCNILRWKIKNIITSEFYYTHSSSSRVFSSTSETRSSVSSRSSFQVVEKNKPEPEKIVKKPLT
;
A
#
# COMPACT_ATOMS: atom_id res chain seq x y z
N MET A 1 25.05 77.85 63.37
CA MET A 1 25.95 76.98 64.15
C MET A 1 25.89 75.60 63.54
N SER A 2 26.99 75.13 62.95
CA SER A 2 27.28 73.74 62.53
C SER A 2 27.34 72.79 63.75
N PRO A 3 27.43 71.43 63.65
CA PRO A 3 27.90 70.55 62.54
C PRO A 3 26.94 69.37 62.17
N VAL A 4 26.96 68.67 61.02
CA VAL A 4 27.91 67.80 60.24
C VAL A 4 28.11 66.34 60.75
N GLY A 5 27.62 65.37 59.95
CA GLY A 5 28.28 64.09 59.56
C GLY A 5 27.77 62.77 60.19
N PRO A 6 27.95 61.57 59.57
CA PRO A 6 28.19 61.24 58.16
C PRO A 6 27.21 60.19 57.56
N ALA A 7 27.22 60.08 56.22
CA ALA A 7 26.37 59.23 55.40
C ALA A 7 26.86 57.77 55.29
N TRP A 8 25.93 56.82 55.26
CA TRP A 8 26.12 55.41 54.84
C TRP A 8 25.22 55.13 53.61
N PRO A 9 25.71 54.45 52.56
CA PRO A 9 24.95 54.22 51.33
C PRO A 9 23.98 53.03 51.50
N ARG A 10 22.72 53.30 51.82
CA ARG A 10 21.69 52.28 52.11
C ARG A 10 20.74 51.89 50.97
N LEU A 11 20.92 52.37 49.74
CA LEU A 11 19.90 52.18 48.68
C LEU A 11 20.24 51.29 47.50
N ARG A 12 21.50 50.91 47.26
CA ARG A 12 21.83 49.99 46.14
C ARG A 12 21.77 48.52 46.51
N ILE A 13 22.22 48.14 47.71
CA ILE A 13 22.26 46.72 48.12
C ILE A 13 20.84 46.16 48.31
N LEU A 14 19.90 46.96 48.81
CA LEU A 14 18.50 46.52 48.98
C LEU A 14 17.72 46.45 47.66
N TRP A 15 18.08 47.26 46.66
CA TRP A 15 17.52 47.17 45.31
C TRP A 15 18.10 46.00 44.53
N VAL A 16 19.40 45.72 44.69
CA VAL A 16 20.04 44.54 44.08
C VAL A 16 19.56 43.25 44.76
N LEU A 17 19.39 43.23 46.09
CA LEU A 17 18.78 42.10 46.79
C LEU A 17 17.29 41.95 46.52
N ARG A 18 16.51 43.04 46.33
CA ARG A 18 15.10 42.94 45.90
C ARG A 18 14.98 42.56 44.43
N ALA A 19 15.90 42.95 43.56
CA ALA A 19 15.97 42.49 42.19
C ALA A 19 16.42 41.02 42.12
N LEU A 20 17.40 40.59 42.92
CA LEU A 20 17.80 39.19 43.07
C LEU A 20 16.70 38.35 43.71
N LEU A 21 16.00 38.84 44.74
CA LEU A 21 14.82 38.16 45.29
C LEU A 21 13.66 38.16 44.31
N ALA A 22 13.44 39.23 43.53
CA ALA A 22 12.42 39.24 42.50
C ALA A 22 12.77 38.29 41.35
N VAL A 23 14.06 38.11 41.01
CA VAL A 23 14.55 37.12 40.03
C VAL A 23 14.46 35.70 40.60
N LEU A 24 14.76 35.50 41.90
CA LEU A 24 14.64 34.23 42.61
C LEU A 24 13.18 33.86 42.99
N LEU A 25 12.26 34.83 43.07
CA LEU A 25 10.83 34.61 43.30
C LEU A 25 10.02 34.58 41.99
N SER A 26 10.49 35.24 40.93
CA SER A 26 9.90 35.10 39.57
C SER A 26 10.30 33.79 38.89
N SER A 27 11.40 33.16 39.31
CA SER A 27 11.77 31.83 38.83
C SER A 27 10.77 30.73 39.25
N TRP A 28 10.06 30.88 40.37
CA TRP A 28 9.12 29.84 40.82
C TRP A 28 7.79 29.83 40.06
N ARG A 29 7.35 30.94 39.45
CA ARG A 29 6.16 30.96 38.57
C ARG A 29 6.48 30.65 37.11
N LEU A 30 7.73 30.83 36.68
CA LEU A 30 8.18 30.46 35.33
C LEU A 30 8.62 28.99 35.23
N TRP A 31 8.95 28.35 36.36
CA TRP A 31 9.26 26.91 36.43
C TRP A 31 8.01 26.03 36.63
N ALA A 32 6.81 26.61 36.58
CA ALA A 32 5.54 25.89 36.58
C ALA A 32 5.00 25.64 35.16
N ASN A 33 5.85 25.73 34.13
CA ASN A 33 5.68 24.87 32.96
C ASN A 33 6.31 23.54 33.37
N GLU A 34 5.52 22.46 33.39
CA GLU A 34 6.04 21.11 33.55
C GLU A 34 7.33 20.98 32.72
N ASP A 35 8.43 20.61 33.38
CA ASP A 35 9.66 20.14 32.72
C ASP A 35 9.27 18.89 31.92
N ASN A 36 8.68 19.11 30.75
CA ASN A 36 8.41 18.06 29.77
C ASN A 36 9.78 17.62 29.29
N GLN A 37 10.30 16.59 29.94
CA GLN A 37 11.50 15.92 29.47
C GLN A 37 11.24 15.53 28.02
N GLU A 38 12.02 16.07 27.08
CA GLU A 38 11.96 15.64 25.69
C GLU A 38 12.31 14.16 25.63
N CYS A 39 11.29 13.33 25.46
CA CYS A 39 11.38 11.88 25.33
C CYS A 39 11.16 11.49 23.87
N THR A 40 11.87 10.47 23.40
CA THR A 40 11.75 9.94 22.05
C THR A 40 11.73 8.41 22.05
N TRP A 41 10.93 7.83 21.14
CA TRP A 41 10.89 6.39 20.91
C TRP A 41 12.19 5.91 20.26
N GLN A 42 12.74 4.82 20.80
CA GLN A 42 13.85 4.05 20.26
C GLN A 42 13.29 2.71 19.78
N VAL A 43 13.35 2.47 18.47
CA VAL A 43 12.80 1.25 17.86
C VAL A 43 13.86 0.62 16.99
N VAL A 44 14.04 -0.69 17.12
CA VAL A 44 14.98 -1.48 16.32
C VAL A 44 14.33 -2.79 15.90
N LEU A 45 14.73 -3.31 14.75
CA LEU A 45 14.28 -4.61 14.24
C LEU A 45 15.16 -5.71 14.80
N ASN A 46 14.55 -6.82 15.22
CA ASN A 46 15.23 -8.00 15.76
C ASN A 46 14.70 -9.26 15.09
N GLU A 47 15.58 -10.16 14.68
CA GLU A 47 15.22 -11.54 14.36
C GLU A 47 14.59 -12.22 15.59
N PHE A 48 13.65 -13.13 15.37
CA PHE A 48 12.96 -13.83 16.46
C PHE A 48 13.94 -14.54 17.40
N GLU A 49 15.00 -15.15 16.87
CA GLU A 49 16.04 -15.85 17.66
C GLU A 49 16.91 -14.92 18.52
N THR A 50 16.95 -13.62 18.19
CA THR A 50 17.75 -12.61 18.90
C THR A 50 16.94 -11.82 19.92
N VAL A 51 15.64 -12.10 20.07
CA VAL A 51 14.77 -11.47 21.08
C VAL A 51 15.36 -11.64 22.48
N GLY A 52 15.34 -10.55 23.26
CA GLY A 52 15.95 -10.48 24.59
C GLY A 52 17.45 -10.22 24.62
N LYS A 53 18.14 -10.17 23.47
CA LYS A 53 19.53 -9.71 23.39
C LYS A 53 19.58 -8.17 23.30
N ASN A 54 20.63 -7.59 23.88
CA ASN A 54 20.80 -6.13 23.91
C ASN A 54 21.62 -5.60 22.73
N ASP A 55 22.31 -6.47 21.99
CA ASP A 55 23.25 -6.09 20.94
C ASP A 55 22.65 -6.41 19.55
N GLY A 56 22.61 -5.40 18.66
CA GLY A 56 22.25 -5.55 17.24
C GLY A 56 20.90 -4.94 16.84
N SER A 57 20.87 -4.26 15.69
CA SER A 57 19.66 -4.03 14.90
C SER A 57 19.78 -4.89 13.66
N ASP A 58 18.82 -5.78 13.46
CA ASP A 58 18.76 -6.65 12.29
C ASP A 58 18.19 -5.85 11.11
N ARG A 59 18.40 -6.34 9.88
CA ARG A 59 17.85 -5.75 8.66
C ARG A 59 16.80 -6.66 8.06
N PHE A 60 15.83 -6.06 7.39
CA PHE A 60 14.73 -6.77 6.78
C PHE A 60 15.21 -7.48 5.48
N PHE A 61 15.51 -8.78 5.59
CA PHE A 61 15.98 -9.60 4.47
C PHE A 61 15.12 -10.84 4.27
N ASP A 62 14.88 -11.62 5.34
CA ASP A 62 14.09 -12.84 5.29
C ASP A 62 12.60 -12.50 5.12
N GLN A 63 12.00 -12.98 4.02
CA GLN A 63 10.63 -12.64 3.60
C GLN A 63 9.66 -13.82 3.74
N GLU A 64 10.18 -15.02 4.00
CA GLU A 64 9.37 -16.23 4.12
C GLU A 64 8.81 -16.38 5.54
N PRO A 65 7.53 -16.78 5.69
CA PRO A 65 6.97 -17.13 6.99
C PRO A 65 7.70 -18.31 7.63
N LEU A 66 7.78 -18.32 8.96
CA LEU A 66 8.44 -19.38 9.73
C LEU A 66 7.43 -20.46 10.16
N ASP A 67 7.74 -21.73 9.91
CA ASP A 67 6.93 -22.89 10.33
C ASP A 67 7.24 -23.35 11.78
N THR A 68 7.96 -22.53 12.54
CA THR A 68 8.39 -22.88 13.91
C THR A 68 7.26 -22.81 14.93
N VAL A 69 6.11 -22.25 14.56
CA VAL A 69 5.04 -21.90 15.50
C VAL A 69 3.94 -22.98 15.58
N ASP A 70 3.71 -23.75 14.52
CA ASP A 70 2.60 -24.70 14.43
C ASP A 70 2.61 -25.75 15.56
N ASN A 71 3.80 -26.28 15.87
CA ASN A 71 4.00 -27.20 16.99
C ASN A 71 3.57 -26.61 18.35
N LEU A 72 3.68 -25.29 18.54
CA LEU A 72 3.25 -24.62 19.77
C LEU A 72 1.72 -24.52 19.87
N PHE A 73 1.04 -24.34 18.74
CA PHE A 73 -0.42 -24.32 18.69
C PHE A 73 -1.03 -25.69 18.99
N GLY A 74 -0.35 -26.79 18.62
CA GLY A 74 -0.77 -28.14 19.00
C GLY A 74 -0.90 -28.37 20.52
N PHE A 75 -0.22 -27.57 21.36
CA PHE A 75 -0.35 -27.64 22.82
C PHE A 75 -1.53 -26.83 23.39
N LEU A 76 -2.16 -25.95 22.60
CA LEU A 76 -3.24 -25.07 23.03
C LEU A 76 -4.62 -25.72 22.85
N VAL A 77 -4.78 -26.94 23.35
CA VAL A 77 -6.03 -27.73 23.24
C VAL A 77 -7.24 -27.06 23.91
N ASP A 78 -7.00 -26.21 24.90
CA ASP A 78 -8.01 -25.46 25.67
C ASP A 78 -8.01 -23.96 25.32
N ALA A 79 -7.66 -23.60 24.09
CA ALA A 79 -7.69 -22.22 23.61
C ALA A 79 -8.59 -22.10 22.36
N PRO A 80 -9.09 -20.89 22.04
CA PRO A 80 -9.94 -20.72 20.89
C PRO A 80 -9.12 -20.65 19.58
N ILE A 81 -8.38 -21.71 19.25
CA ILE A 81 -7.56 -21.80 18.03
C ILE A 81 -8.20 -22.78 17.04
N ASP A 82 -8.05 -22.57 15.75
CA ASP A 82 -8.46 -23.51 14.70
C ASP A 82 -7.42 -24.64 14.53
N PRO A 83 -7.71 -25.89 14.94
CA PRO A 83 -6.72 -26.97 14.90
C PRO A 83 -6.51 -27.57 13.50
N ASP A 84 -7.39 -27.29 12.55
CA ASP A 84 -7.31 -27.81 11.18
C ASP A 84 -6.45 -26.93 10.25
N GLU A 85 -6.01 -25.77 10.74
CA GLU A 85 -5.25 -24.78 9.97
C GLU A 85 -3.82 -24.65 10.51
N ASN A 86 -2.85 -24.44 9.62
CA ASN A 86 -1.44 -24.31 10.00
C ASN A 86 -1.08 -22.86 10.36
N TYR A 87 -0.42 -22.67 11.51
CA TYR A 87 0.00 -21.35 11.98
C TYR A 87 1.48 -21.08 11.67
N LEU A 88 1.74 -20.06 10.85
CA LEU A 88 3.09 -19.59 10.55
C LEU A 88 3.43 -18.32 11.33
N GLY A 89 4.72 -18.07 11.55
CA GLY A 89 5.26 -16.87 12.19
C GLY A 89 5.96 -15.94 11.22
N PHE A 90 6.40 -14.78 11.72
CA PHE A 90 7.22 -13.84 10.98
C PHE A 90 8.68 -13.93 11.44
N PRO A 91 9.66 -13.61 10.57
CA PRO A 91 11.07 -13.69 10.95
C PRO A 91 11.50 -12.61 11.96
N TYR A 92 10.77 -11.48 12.02
CA TYR A 92 11.21 -10.30 12.76
C TYR A 92 10.20 -9.77 13.79
N TYR A 93 10.74 -9.08 14.79
CA TYR A 93 10.05 -8.30 15.81
C TYR A 93 10.60 -6.88 15.87
N LEU A 94 9.73 -5.93 16.21
CA LEU A 94 10.13 -4.58 16.60
C LEU A 94 10.36 -4.54 18.11
N LYS A 95 11.60 -4.26 18.51
CA LYS A 95 11.97 -3.95 19.89
C LYS A 95 11.78 -2.46 20.13
N ILE A 96 10.94 -2.12 21.11
CA ILE A 96 10.52 -0.75 21.42
C ILE A 96 11.00 -0.38 22.81
N ASN A 97 11.69 0.75 22.88
CA ASN A 97 12.17 1.42 24.07
C ASN A 97 11.93 2.93 23.95
N TYR A 98 12.25 3.69 24.98
CA TYR A 98 12.27 5.15 24.90
C TYR A 98 13.40 5.73 25.75
N SER A 99 13.81 6.95 25.41
CA SER A 99 14.85 7.69 26.12
C SER A 99 14.41 9.13 26.31
N CYS A 100 14.82 9.76 27.42
CA CYS A 100 14.57 11.17 27.69
C CYS A 100 15.87 11.87 28.10
N ARG A 101 16.03 13.15 27.77
CA ARG A 101 17.26 13.91 28.08
C ARG A 101 17.66 13.79 29.56
N GLY A 102 18.90 13.36 29.81
CA GLY A 102 19.53 13.34 31.14
C GLY A 102 19.20 12.16 32.06
N LYS A 103 18.49 11.11 31.60
CA LYS A 103 18.15 9.92 32.42
C LYS A 103 18.51 8.61 31.72
N SER A 104 18.81 7.57 32.51
CA SER A 104 19.04 6.20 32.02
C SER A 104 17.78 5.65 31.35
N SER A 105 17.92 5.13 30.13
CA SER A 105 16.82 4.56 29.33
C SER A 105 16.16 3.36 30.02
N GLU A 106 16.93 2.51 30.68
CA GLU A 106 16.41 1.28 31.29
C GLU A 106 15.50 1.56 32.50
N ALA A 107 15.87 2.51 33.36
CA ALA A 107 15.06 2.89 34.51
C ALA A 107 13.77 3.61 34.07
N LEU A 108 13.85 4.38 32.98
CA LEU A 108 12.69 5.01 32.36
C LEU A 108 11.74 3.97 31.81
N VAL A 109 12.21 3.03 30.97
CA VAL A 109 11.39 1.96 30.42
C VAL A 109 10.62 1.21 31.52
N ARG A 110 11.30 0.86 32.61
CA ARG A 110 10.68 0.26 33.80
C ARG A 110 9.62 1.14 34.45
N LYS A 111 9.92 2.43 34.66
CA LYS A 111 8.95 3.41 35.18
C LYS A 111 7.73 3.53 34.26
N GLY A 112 7.94 3.51 32.95
CA GLY A 112 6.87 3.53 31.95
C GLY A 112 5.94 2.33 32.14
N HIS A 113 6.51 1.11 32.14
CA HIS A 113 5.73 -0.11 32.35
C HIS A 113 4.93 -0.09 33.67
N LEU A 114 5.57 0.28 34.79
CA LEU A 114 4.92 0.35 36.10
C LEU A 114 3.83 1.44 36.21
N THR A 115 3.89 2.47 35.38
CA THR A 115 2.84 3.51 35.30
C THR A 115 1.72 3.16 34.32
N GLY A 116 1.76 1.96 33.72
CA GLY A 116 0.76 1.48 32.78
C GLY A 116 0.99 1.91 31.33
N LEU A 117 2.16 2.45 30.99
CA LEU A 117 2.51 2.76 29.59
C LEU A 117 2.55 1.46 28.78
N LYS A 118 1.77 1.45 27.70
CA LYS A 118 1.74 0.38 26.71
C LYS A 118 1.95 1.01 25.32
N PRO A 119 3.08 0.73 24.67
CA PRO A 119 3.29 1.18 23.30
C PRO A 119 2.28 0.52 22.36
N VAL A 120 1.73 1.30 21.44
CA VAL A 120 0.81 0.84 20.41
C VAL A 120 1.45 1.13 19.05
N VAL A 121 1.59 0.07 18.26
CA VAL A 121 2.25 0.06 16.96
C VAL A 121 1.18 -0.03 15.87
N MET A 122 1.18 0.91 14.94
CA MET A 122 0.39 0.81 13.70
C MET A 122 1.32 0.45 12.56
N VAL A 123 1.06 -0.67 11.91
CA VAL A 123 1.76 -1.06 10.67
C VAL A 123 0.84 -0.81 9.49
N THR A 124 1.30 -0.02 8.53
CA THR A 124 0.59 0.30 7.29
C THR A 124 1.36 -0.25 6.09
N PHE A 125 0.70 -1.11 5.31
CA PHE A 125 1.26 -1.69 4.10
C PHE A 125 0.94 -0.81 2.89
N GLN A 126 1.95 -0.43 2.11
CA GLN A 126 1.72 0.21 0.82
C GLN A 126 1.44 -0.84 -0.25
N SER A 127 0.48 -0.57 -1.13
CA SER A 127 0.15 -1.45 -2.25
C SER A 127 1.24 -1.41 -3.32
N PRO A 128 1.52 -2.54 -3.99
CA PRO A 128 2.56 -2.60 -5.02
C PRO A 128 2.22 -1.73 -6.22
N VAL A 129 3.22 -1.43 -7.04
CA VAL A 129 2.97 -0.73 -8.31
C VAL A 129 2.19 -1.60 -9.29
N ASN A 130 2.60 -2.87 -9.49
CA ASN A 130 1.91 -3.78 -10.41
C ASN A 130 0.71 -4.47 -9.73
N PHE A 131 -0.48 -4.07 -10.20
CA PHE A 131 -1.74 -4.59 -9.68
C PHE A 131 -2.26 -5.84 -10.39
N ASN A 132 -1.66 -6.24 -11.52
CA ASN A 132 -2.13 -7.44 -12.23
C ASN A 132 -1.87 -8.72 -11.43
N ARG A 133 -0.86 -8.70 -10.54
CA ARG A 133 -0.55 -9.80 -9.61
C ARG A 133 -1.29 -9.68 -8.28
N TRP A 134 -1.43 -8.46 -7.77
CA TRP A 134 -1.94 -8.21 -6.42
C TRP A 134 -3.05 -7.17 -6.46
N LYS A 135 -4.19 -7.45 -5.81
CA LYS A 135 -5.28 -6.47 -5.69
C LYS A 135 -4.84 -5.26 -4.87
N LEU A 136 -5.30 -4.08 -5.27
CA LEU A 136 -5.03 -2.84 -4.54
C LEU A 136 -5.84 -2.79 -3.24
N GLU A 137 -5.13 -2.99 -2.13
CA GLU A 137 -5.70 -2.99 -0.79
C GLU A 137 -4.91 -2.06 0.13
N HIS A 138 -5.63 -1.30 0.96
CA HIS A 138 -5.04 -0.38 1.92
C HIS A 138 -5.18 -0.97 3.32
N LEU A 139 -4.20 -1.78 3.72
CA LEU A 139 -4.26 -2.55 4.95
C LEU A 139 -3.45 -1.90 6.07
N GLN A 140 -4.06 -1.82 7.25
CA GLN A 140 -3.43 -1.42 8.50
C GLN A 140 -3.68 -2.45 9.58
N ILE A 141 -2.66 -2.71 10.40
CA ILE A 141 -2.80 -3.52 11.60
C ILE A 141 -2.24 -2.77 12.79
N GLN A 142 -3.07 -2.65 13.82
CA GLN A 142 -2.73 -2.02 15.08
C GLN A 142 -2.44 -3.10 16.11
N MET A 143 -1.27 -3.01 16.72
CA MET A 143 -0.73 -4.01 17.63
C MET A 143 -0.31 -3.37 18.95
N GLU A 144 -0.61 -4.05 20.06
CA GLU A 144 -0.11 -3.66 21.38
C GLU A 144 1.23 -4.34 21.65
N ALA A 145 2.22 -3.58 22.14
CA ALA A 145 3.55 -4.13 22.35
C ALA A 145 3.64 -4.96 23.65
N ALA A 146 4.23 -6.15 23.55
CA ALA A 146 4.35 -7.14 24.61
C ALA A 146 5.61 -6.91 25.48
N PRO A 147 5.52 -6.77 26.82
CA PRO A 147 6.69 -6.60 27.67
C PRO A 147 7.49 -7.90 27.81
N PHE A 148 8.79 -7.85 27.53
CA PHE A 148 9.71 -9.01 27.59
C PHE A 148 10.99 -8.67 28.38
N ARG A 149 11.48 -9.63 29.17
CA ARG A 149 12.68 -9.46 30.01
C ARG A 149 13.96 -9.78 29.23
N SER A 150 15.01 -8.99 29.42
CA SER A 150 16.32 -9.26 28.79
C SER A 150 16.95 -10.55 29.33
N LYS A 151 17.62 -11.32 28.47
CA LYS A 151 18.23 -12.62 28.80
C LYS A 151 19.53 -12.50 29.61
N ARG A 152 20.16 -11.31 29.65
CA ARG A 152 21.54 -11.14 30.15
C ARG A 152 21.67 -11.17 31.69
N GLU A 153 20.60 -10.91 32.45
CA GLU A 153 20.68 -10.77 33.91
C GLU A 153 19.83 -11.81 34.67
N LYS A 154 20.47 -12.53 35.61
CA LYS A 154 19.77 -13.33 36.64
C LYS A 154 19.19 -12.38 37.67
N CYS A 155 18.01 -11.87 37.38
CA CYS A 155 17.32 -10.93 38.23
C CYS A 155 16.33 -11.67 39.15
N ARG A 156 16.19 -11.22 40.41
CA ARG A 156 15.26 -11.83 41.38
C ARG A 156 13.83 -11.46 40.98
N ALA A 157 12.88 -12.38 41.18
CA ALA A 157 11.47 -12.22 40.77
C ALA A 157 10.79 -10.94 41.30
N GLU A 158 11.31 -10.35 42.38
CA GLU A 158 10.80 -9.15 43.05
C GLU A 158 11.32 -7.83 42.48
N GLU A 159 12.38 -7.84 41.66
CA GLU A 159 12.97 -6.63 41.05
C GLU A 159 12.57 -6.56 39.56
N VAL A 160 12.04 -5.43 39.11
CA VAL A 160 11.81 -5.22 37.66
C VAL A 160 13.18 -5.07 36.99
N CYS A 161 13.58 -6.11 36.27
CA CYS A 161 14.83 -6.22 35.52
C CYS A 161 14.82 -5.35 34.25
N VAL A 162 15.95 -5.28 33.55
CA VAL A 162 15.99 -4.67 32.21
C VAL A 162 14.96 -5.37 31.30
N MET A 163 14.06 -4.58 30.72
CA MET A 163 12.98 -5.05 29.86
C MET A 163 12.86 -4.14 28.63
N SER A 164 12.24 -4.68 27.57
CA SER A 164 11.83 -3.93 26.39
C SER A 164 10.46 -4.43 25.93
N TRP A 165 9.73 -3.62 25.17
CA TRP A 165 8.50 -4.09 24.55
C TRP A 165 8.79 -4.66 23.17
N TYR A 166 8.05 -5.69 22.77
CA TYR A 166 8.22 -6.37 21.49
C TYR A 166 6.89 -6.47 20.76
N THR A 167 6.90 -6.22 19.46
CA THR A 167 5.74 -6.37 18.59
C THR A 167 6.14 -7.17 17.35
N PRO A 168 5.37 -8.18 16.90
CA PRO A 168 5.71 -8.89 15.68
C PRO A 168 5.72 -7.92 14.50
N MET A 169 6.60 -8.15 13.53
CA MET A 169 6.67 -7.35 12.31
C MET A 169 6.02 -8.14 11.17
N PRO A 170 4.72 -7.92 10.90
CA PRO A 170 4.01 -8.69 9.88
C PRO A 170 4.47 -8.36 8.47
N LEU A 171 4.37 -9.37 7.61
CA LEU A 171 4.65 -9.31 6.18
C LEU A 171 3.36 -9.48 5.39
N LYS A 172 3.26 -8.77 4.27
CA LYS A 172 2.17 -8.92 3.31
C LYS A 172 2.74 -9.14 1.92
N ASN A 173 2.32 -10.21 1.26
CA ASN A 173 2.67 -10.45 -0.14
C ASN A 173 2.18 -9.28 -1.01
N GLY A 174 3.03 -8.85 -1.94
CA GLY A 174 2.84 -7.64 -2.75
C GLY A 174 3.24 -6.33 -2.08
N SER A 175 3.73 -6.29 -0.83
CA SER A 175 4.14 -5.03 -0.19
C SER A 175 5.62 -5.05 0.22
N VAL A 176 6.38 -4.03 -0.18
CA VAL A 176 7.79 -3.85 0.19
C VAL A 176 8.07 -2.59 1.00
N VAL A 177 7.18 -1.59 0.93
CA VAL A 177 7.24 -0.36 1.72
C VAL A 177 6.26 -0.48 2.89
N ILE A 178 6.80 -0.44 4.11
CA ILE A 178 6.02 -0.58 5.34
C ILE A 178 6.23 0.63 6.22
N ARG A 179 5.15 1.31 6.58
CA ARG A 179 5.19 2.45 7.52
C ARG A 179 4.78 2.00 8.90
N VAL A 180 5.54 2.44 9.89
CA VAL A 180 5.32 2.08 11.29
C VAL A 180 5.12 3.36 12.10
N ASP A 181 3.98 3.47 12.76
CA ASP A 181 3.69 4.51 13.76
C ASP A 181 3.73 3.92 15.16
N VAL A 182 4.52 4.51 16.05
CA VAL A 182 4.57 4.14 17.47
C VAL A 182 3.98 5.27 18.30
N SER A 183 2.98 4.93 19.11
CA SER A 183 2.22 5.85 19.95
C SER A 183 2.08 5.31 21.38
N SER A 184 1.75 6.19 22.33
CA SER A 184 1.43 5.78 23.70
C SER A 184 -0.07 5.55 23.89
N ASN A 185 -0.43 4.70 24.84
CA ASN A 185 -1.80 4.57 25.33
C ASN A 185 -2.25 5.76 26.23
N SER A 186 -1.58 6.91 26.16
CA SER A 186 -1.82 8.12 26.99
C SER A 186 -1.66 7.92 28.50
N LEU A 187 -1.01 6.83 28.93
CA LEU A 187 -0.60 6.59 30.32
C LEU A 187 0.92 6.66 30.44
N GLY A 188 1.42 7.10 31.60
CA GLY A 188 2.85 7.28 31.84
C GLY A 188 3.39 8.61 31.29
N PRO A 189 4.70 8.69 30.97
CA PRO A 189 5.29 9.92 30.45
C PRO A 189 4.76 10.25 29.05
N PHE A 190 4.63 11.54 28.76
CA PHE A 190 4.29 11.99 27.42
C PHE A 190 5.48 11.75 26.47
N ILE A 191 5.26 10.88 25.48
CA ILE A 191 6.22 10.61 24.41
C ILE A 191 5.50 10.93 23.09
N PRO A 192 5.99 11.90 22.29
CA PRO A 192 5.41 12.19 20.99
C PRO A 192 5.38 10.95 20.09
N ASP A 193 4.30 10.81 19.32
CA ASP A 193 4.19 9.74 18.33
C ASP A 193 5.36 9.82 17.33
N LYS A 194 5.91 8.67 16.98
CA LYS A 194 7.02 8.56 16.03
C LYS A 194 6.61 7.70 14.84
N ARG A 195 6.73 8.28 13.64
CA ARG A 195 6.55 7.60 12.35
C ARG A 195 7.91 7.34 11.73
N PHE A 196 8.09 6.15 11.15
CA PHE A 196 9.29 5.79 10.37
C PHE A 196 8.95 4.66 9.39
N GLN A 197 9.89 4.36 8.49
CA GLN A 197 9.76 3.29 7.50
C GLN A 197 10.64 2.10 7.88
N VAL A 198 10.11 0.90 7.64
CA VAL A 198 10.83 -0.37 7.78
C VAL A 198 10.66 -1.12 6.46
N ASN A 199 11.54 -0.87 5.52
CA ASN A 199 11.39 -1.35 4.15
C ASN A 199 12.15 -2.66 3.91
N ILE A 200 11.62 -3.49 3.02
CA ILE A 200 12.33 -4.68 2.54
C ILE A 200 13.46 -4.21 1.63
N ASN A 201 14.69 -4.66 1.89
CA ASN A 201 15.84 -4.29 1.07
C ASN A 201 16.22 -5.43 0.12
N GLY A 202 15.68 -5.41 -1.10
CA GLY A 202 15.94 -6.42 -2.12
C GLY A 202 17.34 -6.34 -2.75
N PHE A 203 18.22 -5.45 -2.29
CA PHE A 203 19.59 -5.30 -2.77
C PHE A 203 20.63 -5.90 -1.80
N LEU A 204 20.16 -6.70 -0.84
CA LEU A 204 21.00 -7.48 0.08
C LEU A 204 21.07 -8.94 -0.37
N GLN A 205 22.18 -9.59 -0.05
CA GLN A 205 22.36 -11.03 -0.23
C GLN A 205 23.09 -11.61 0.99
N ARG A 206 22.64 -12.78 1.45
CA ARG A 206 23.28 -13.54 2.53
C ARG A 206 24.46 -14.34 1.96
N GLN A 207 25.66 -14.05 2.44
CA GLN A 207 26.90 -14.76 2.10
C GLN A 207 27.00 -16.10 2.86
N PRO A 208 27.88 -17.04 2.45
CA PRO A 208 28.08 -18.32 3.14
C PRO A 208 28.46 -18.20 4.62
N ASN A 209 29.00 -17.05 5.04
CA ASN A 209 29.36 -16.73 6.43
C ASN A 209 28.18 -16.16 7.25
N ASN A 210 26.95 -16.22 6.72
CA ASN A 210 25.72 -15.67 7.29
C ASN A 210 25.69 -14.13 7.45
N LYS A 211 26.65 -13.39 6.87
CA LYS A 211 26.62 -11.93 6.85
C LYS A 211 25.86 -11.42 5.64
N LEU A 212 25.05 -10.39 5.84
CA LEU A 212 24.38 -9.66 4.77
C LEU A 212 25.38 -8.71 4.12
N GLN A 213 25.42 -8.72 2.78
CA GLN A 213 26.21 -7.79 1.98
C GLN A 213 25.32 -7.20 0.88
N LEU A 214 25.59 -5.95 0.51
CA LEU A 214 24.93 -5.31 -0.63
C LEU A 214 25.38 -5.95 -1.95
N THR A 215 24.43 -6.23 -2.84
CA THR A 215 24.69 -6.80 -4.17
C THR A 215 25.06 -5.73 -5.20
N VAL A 216 24.62 -4.49 -4.98
CA VAL A 216 24.87 -3.33 -5.84
C VAL A 216 26.34 -2.88 -5.87
N GLY A 217 27.17 -3.31 -4.91
CA GLY A 217 28.56 -2.88 -4.81
C GLY A 217 29.23 -3.19 -3.47
N HIS A 218 30.39 -2.58 -3.23
CA HIS A 218 31.18 -2.76 -2.02
C HIS A 218 30.95 -1.63 -1.01
N GLU A 219 30.66 -1.98 0.24
CA GLU A 219 30.46 -1.00 1.31
C GLU A 219 31.79 -0.37 1.75
N LEU A 220 31.81 0.95 1.83
CA LEU A 220 32.93 1.76 2.30
C LEU A 220 32.64 2.23 3.74
N PHE A 221 33.39 1.74 4.71
CA PHE A 221 33.19 2.04 6.13
C PHE A 221 33.73 3.41 6.60
N SER A 222 34.43 4.15 5.73
CA SER A 222 35.07 5.41 6.11
C SER A 222 34.57 6.60 5.27
N LEU A 223 34.01 7.59 5.94
CA LEU A 223 33.61 8.86 5.34
C LEU A 223 34.82 9.80 5.27
N LYS A 224 35.32 10.07 4.07
CA LYS A 224 36.38 11.05 3.87
C LYS A 224 35.78 12.45 3.77
N PRO A 225 36.36 13.48 4.43
CA PRO A 225 35.86 14.85 4.33
C PRO A 225 35.77 15.39 2.89
N ARG A 226 36.66 14.95 1.99
CA ARG A 226 36.65 15.32 0.56
C ARG A 226 35.35 14.96 -0.17
N TYR A 227 34.54 14.05 0.35
CA TYR A 227 33.28 13.63 -0.27
C TYR A 227 32.17 14.67 -0.13
N PHE A 228 32.27 15.55 0.88
CA PHE A 228 31.20 16.46 1.27
C PHE A 228 31.67 17.91 1.47
N LEU A 229 32.92 18.15 1.89
CA LEU A 229 33.43 19.51 2.08
C LEU A 229 33.54 20.26 0.75
N ASN A 230 32.99 21.47 0.71
CA ASN A 230 32.91 22.32 -0.50
C ASN A 230 32.18 21.68 -1.68
N VAL A 231 31.38 20.64 -1.42
CA VAL A 231 30.55 20.01 -2.44
C VAL A 231 29.15 20.56 -2.34
N THR A 232 28.55 20.84 -3.50
CA THR A 232 27.22 21.43 -3.58
C THR A 232 26.15 20.35 -3.36
N SER A 233 24.98 20.73 -2.84
CA SER A 233 23.91 19.80 -2.50
C SER A 233 23.26 19.16 -3.73
N ARG A 234 22.55 18.05 -3.58
CA ARG A 234 22.01 17.31 -4.73
C ARG A 234 20.55 16.94 -4.49
N PRO A 235 19.71 16.87 -5.53
CA PRO A 235 18.33 16.40 -5.38
C PRO A 235 18.32 14.90 -5.06
N LEU A 236 17.26 14.46 -4.37
CA LEU A 236 16.99 13.06 -4.13
C LEU A 236 15.81 12.64 -5.02
N TRP A 237 16.04 11.65 -5.90
CA TRP A 237 15.05 11.24 -6.89
C TRP A 237 14.56 9.82 -6.63
N TYR A 238 13.25 9.68 -6.50
CA TYR A 238 12.60 8.40 -6.25
C TYR A 238 11.13 8.44 -6.67
N THR A 239 10.54 7.25 -6.84
CA THR A 239 9.08 7.09 -6.96
C THR A 239 8.44 7.27 -5.58
N VAL A 240 7.61 8.30 -5.46
CA VAL A 240 7.06 8.77 -4.18
C VAL A 240 6.17 7.68 -3.58
N ASP A 241 6.36 7.41 -2.29
CA ASP A 241 5.65 6.41 -1.49
C ASP A 241 5.84 4.94 -1.92
N GLN A 242 6.61 4.65 -2.98
CA GLN A 242 6.80 3.31 -3.54
C GLN A 242 8.24 2.78 -3.51
N ALA A 243 9.25 3.65 -3.54
CA ALA A 243 10.65 3.22 -3.47
C ALA A 243 11.05 2.77 -2.06
N PRO A 244 11.44 1.48 -1.83
CA PRO A 244 11.85 0.99 -0.50
C PRO A 244 13.26 1.45 -0.10
N VAL A 245 14.12 1.74 -1.09
CA VAL A 245 15.50 2.16 -0.91
C VAL A 245 15.73 3.48 -1.64
N LEU A 246 16.44 4.41 -1.02
CA LEU A 246 16.82 5.70 -1.59
C LEU A 246 18.32 5.73 -1.87
N ILE A 247 18.69 6.31 -3.02
CA ILE A 247 20.09 6.46 -3.43
C ILE A 247 20.42 7.91 -3.75
N LEU A 248 21.62 8.35 -3.38
CA LEU A 248 22.14 9.67 -3.66
C LEU A 248 23.54 9.58 -4.30
N GLY A 249 23.62 9.99 -5.57
CA GLY A 249 24.88 10.07 -6.32
C GLY A 249 25.62 11.39 -6.09
N GLY A 250 26.61 11.66 -6.93
CA GLY A 250 27.32 12.93 -7.12
C GLY A 250 28.62 13.09 -6.35
N ILE A 251 29.13 12.02 -5.73
CA ILE A 251 30.38 12.09 -4.96
C ILE A 251 31.54 12.40 -5.92
N PRO A 252 32.29 13.50 -5.73
CA PRO A 252 33.28 13.94 -6.71
C PRO A 252 34.36 12.88 -6.98
N ASP A 253 34.58 12.58 -8.26
CA ASP A 253 35.61 11.68 -8.78
C ASP A 253 35.56 10.23 -8.25
N GLU A 254 34.45 9.82 -7.66
CA GLU A 254 34.27 8.49 -7.06
C GLU A 254 33.04 7.81 -7.64
N LYS A 255 33.13 6.50 -7.89
CA LYS A 255 32.00 5.67 -8.35
C LYS A 255 31.14 5.22 -7.17
N SER A 256 30.81 6.15 -6.27
CA SER A 256 30.12 5.83 -5.03
C SER A 256 28.79 6.56 -4.90
N ILE A 257 27.87 5.92 -4.20
CA ILE A 257 26.54 6.44 -3.85
C ILE A 257 26.31 6.29 -2.36
N LEU A 258 25.49 7.17 -1.79
CA LEU A 258 24.87 6.92 -0.49
C LEU A 258 23.57 6.14 -0.71
N LEU A 259 23.38 5.05 0.02
CA LEU A 259 22.20 4.18 -0.05
C LEU A 259 21.55 4.07 1.33
N THR A 260 20.23 4.09 1.41
CA THR A 260 19.48 3.92 2.67
C THR A 260 18.15 3.22 2.44
N ASP A 261 17.75 2.38 3.38
CA ASP A 261 16.44 1.71 3.49
C ASP A 261 15.58 2.27 4.65
N THR A 262 16.07 3.32 5.32
CA THR A 262 15.46 3.94 6.51
C THR A 262 15.36 5.46 6.38
N ASN A 263 15.25 5.98 5.15
CA ASN A 263 15.20 7.42 4.87
C ASN A 263 16.32 8.23 5.56
N PHE A 264 17.55 7.71 5.50
CA PHE A 264 18.78 8.29 6.06
C PHE A 264 18.81 8.39 7.60
N GLU A 265 18.00 7.64 8.34
CA GLU A 265 18.30 7.36 9.75
C GLU A 265 19.61 6.56 9.86
N ASP A 266 19.72 5.51 9.04
CA ASP A 266 20.96 4.78 8.75
C ASP A 266 21.29 4.87 7.26
N PHE A 267 22.57 4.72 6.90
CA PHE A 267 23.01 4.79 5.50
C PHE A 267 24.28 3.96 5.23
N PHE A 268 24.50 3.63 3.96
CA PHE A 268 25.66 2.91 3.45
C PHE A 268 26.33 3.75 2.37
N LEU A 269 27.65 3.93 2.48
CA LEU A 269 28.44 4.44 1.38
C LEU A 269 28.87 3.24 0.53
N VAL A 270 28.46 3.19 -0.74
CA VAL A 270 28.65 2.02 -1.59
C VAL A 270 29.45 2.41 -2.83
N GLU A 271 30.57 1.73 -3.06
CA GLU A 271 31.32 1.79 -4.32
C GLU A 271 30.72 0.80 -5.32
N LEU A 272 30.36 1.30 -6.50
CA LEU A 272 29.62 0.55 -7.51
C LEU A 272 30.54 -0.30 -8.40
N SER A 273 30.12 -1.54 -8.64
CA SER A 273 30.80 -2.51 -9.50
C SER A 273 30.45 -2.35 -10.99
N ILE A 274 30.62 -1.13 -11.52
CA ILE A 274 30.34 -0.80 -12.94
C ILE A 274 31.61 -0.75 -13.80
N ASP A 275 31.48 -1.06 -15.09
CA ASP A 275 32.55 -0.91 -16.06
C ASP A 275 32.91 0.57 -16.24
N SER A 276 34.21 0.87 -16.22
CA SER A 276 34.72 2.25 -16.33
C SER A 276 35.13 2.61 -17.76
N CYS A 277 34.56 1.90 -18.73
CA CYS A 277 34.97 1.98 -20.13
C CYS A 277 34.30 3.17 -20.79
N TRP A 278 35.09 4.20 -21.07
CA TRP A 278 34.64 5.37 -21.83
C TRP A 278 34.42 4.99 -23.30
N VAL A 279 33.18 5.11 -23.78
CA VAL A 279 32.88 4.99 -25.21
C VAL A 279 33.01 6.37 -25.84
N GLY A 280 34.24 6.77 -26.11
CA GLY A 280 34.50 7.92 -26.96
C GLY A 280 34.06 7.58 -28.38
N SER A 281 32.92 8.12 -28.82
CA SER A 281 32.50 8.07 -30.22
C SER A 281 32.66 9.44 -30.86
N PHE A 282 32.73 9.50 -32.19
CA PHE A 282 32.70 10.78 -32.92
C PHE A 282 31.43 11.62 -32.63
N TYR A 283 30.36 10.96 -32.19
CA TYR A 283 29.04 11.56 -32.02
C TYR A 283 28.70 12.00 -30.60
N CYS A 284 29.44 11.54 -29.59
CA CYS A 284 29.25 11.98 -28.21
C CYS A 284 30.29 13.07 -27.86
N PRO A 285 29.88 14.24 -27.33
CA PRO A 285 30.82 15.27 -26.93
C PRO A 285 31.78 14.75 -25.85
N GLN A 286 33.08 15.01 -26.03
CA GLN A 286 34.10 14.60 -25.07
C GLN A 286 34.06 15.50 -23.83
N ALA A 287 33.32 15.08 -22.79
CA ALA A 287 33.53 15.60 -21.44
C ALA A 287 34.74 14.90 -20.81
N SER A 288 35.50 15.60 -19.96
CA SER A 288 36.53 14.96 -19.12
C SER A 288 35.92 13.79 -18.36
N PHE A 289 36.46 12.58 -18.50
CA PHE A 289 35.94 11.41 -17.79
C PHE A 289 36.03 11.65 -16.28
N THR A 290 34.88 11.54 -15.61
CA THR A 290 34.80 11.61 -14.15
C THR A 290 34.24 10.30 -13.60
N GLY A 291 34.70 9.89 -12.42
CA GLY A 291 34.14 8.75 -11.69
C GLY A 291 32.73 9.02 -11.14
N THR A 292 32.36 10.30 -11.03
CA THR A 292 31.12 10.78 -10.44
C THR A 292 29.86 10.18 -11.07
N ILE A 293 28.96 9.68 -10.22
CA ILE A 293 27.59 9.30 -10.60
C ILE A 293 26.73 10.57 -10.61
N TYR A 294 26.32 11.06 -11.77
CA TYR A 294 25.62 12.35 -11.86
C TYR A 294 24.14 12.27 -11.49
N ASP A 295 23.44 11.26 -12.02
CA ASP A 295 22.02 11.05 -11.76
C ASP A 295 21.85 9.70 -11.08
N ALA A 296 20.97 9.64 -10.08
CA ALA A 296 20.65 8.44 -9.33
C ALA A 296 19.15 8.45 -9.00
N ILE A 297 18.41 7.44 -9.45
CA ILE A 297 16.95 7.37 -9.31
C ILE A 297 16.59 5.99 -8.75
N ALA A 298 15.77 5.95 -7.69
CA ALA A 298 15.23 4.71 -7.14
C ALA A 298 13.76 4.50 -7.50
N THR A 299 13.39 3.27 -7.83
CA THR A 299 12.00 2.85 -8.04
C THR A 299 11.63 1.72 -7.05
N GLU A 300 10.42 1.15 -7.11
CA GLU A 300 10.00 0.04 -6.24
C GLU A 300 10.96 -1.17 -6.33
N SER A 301 11.35 -1.54 -7.55
CA SER A 301 12.11 -2.77 -7.82
C SER A 301 13.48 -2.55 -8.48
N THR A 302 13.73 -1.37 -9.06
CA THR A 302 14.97 -1.10 -9.82
C THR A 302 15.66 0.19 -9.39
N LEU A 303 16.99 0.21 -9.51
CA LEU A 303 17.82 1.40 -9.30
C LEU A 303 18.42 1.83 -10.63
N PHE A 304 18.41 3.12 -10.93
CA PHE A 304 19.04 3.70 -12.11
C PHE A 304 20.15 4.67 -11.72
N ILE A 305 21.25 4.61 -12.47
CA ILE A 305 22.37 5.52 -12.32
C ILE A 305 22.86 5.99 -13.69
N ARG A 306 23.40 7.21 -13.74
CA ARG A 306 24.16 7.72 -14.88
C ARG A 306 25.58 8.08 -14.48
N GLN A 307 26.55 7.47 -15.15
CA GLN A 307 27.94 7.89 -15.10
C GLN A 307 28.34 8.50 -16.45
N ASN A 308 28.68 9.78 -16.45
CA ASN A 308 28.94 10.54 -17.68
C ASN A 308 27.75 10.40 -18.67
N GLN A 309 27.89 9.67 -19.78
CA GLN A 309 26.81 9.46 -20.76
C GLN A 309 26.14 8.09 -20.67
N LEU A 310 26.62 7.23 -19.77
CA LEU A 310 26.24 5.82 -19.69
C LEU A 310 25.17 5.63 -18.63
N VAL A 311 24.14 4.87 -18.97
CA VAL A 311 23.02 4.55 -18.09
C VAL A 311 23.07 3.09 -17.69
N TYR A 312 22.90 2.85 -16.41
CA TYR A 312 22.83 1.51 -15.84
C TYR A 312 21.58 1.36 -15.01
N TYR A 313 21.04 0.14 -14.98
CA TYR A 313 20.03 -0.24 -14.01
C TYR A 313 20.43 -1.49 -13.25
N PHE A 314 19.84 -1.68 -12.07
CA PHE A 314 19.99 -2.88 -11.24
C PHE A 314 18.63 -3.29 -10.68
N THR A 315 18.23 -4.55 -10.89
CA THR A 315 16.96 -5.08 -10.38
C THR A 315 17.19 -5.85 -9.08
N GLY A 316 16.47 -5.48 -8.01
CA GLY A 316 16.54 -6.14 -6.71
C GLY A 316 15.78 -7.48 -6.67
N THR A 317 16.08 -8.30 -5.67
CA THR A 317 15.38 -9.57 -5.39
C THR A 317 14.31 -9.39 -4.34
N TYR A 318 13.03 -9.47 -4.74
CA TYR A 318 11.87 -9.30 -3.86
C TYR A 318 10.92 -10.50 -4.04
N THR A 319 10.95 -11.45 -3.10
CA THR A 319 10.04 -12.62 -3.18
C THR A 319 8.58 -12.21 -3.01
N THR A 320 8.30 -11.13 -2.27
CA THR A 320 6.94 -10.62 -2.08
C THR A 320 6.35 -9.97 -3.33
N LEU A 321 7.17 -9.48 -4.28
CA LEU A 321 6.70 -8.87 -5.53
C LEU A 321 6.60 -9.89 -6.67
N HIS A 322 7.61 -10.77 -6.83
CA HIS A 322 7.68 -11.73 -7.95
C HIS A 322 8.15 -13.14 -7.51
N GLU A 323 7.36 -14.17 -7.84
CA GLU A 323 7.66 -15.58 -7.49
C GLU A 323 8.85 -16.18 -8.27
N SER A 324 9.07 -15.77 -9.52
CA SER A 324 10.16 -16.24 -10.38
C SER A 324 11.42 -15.38 -10.21
N ASN A 325 12.06 -15.46 -9.04
CA ASN A 325 13.11 -14.53 -8.62
C ASN A 325 14.43 -14.71 -9.39
N HIS A 326 14.76 -13.80 -10.31
CA HIS A 326 16.10 -13.62 -10.87
C HIS A 326 16.46 -12.12 -10.87
N GLY A 327 16.68 -11.56 -9.68
CA GLY A 327 17.28 -10.23 -9.58
C GLY A 327 18.62 -10.15 -10.32
N SER A 328 19.07 -8.94 -10.64
CA SER A 328 20.30 -8.77 -11.41
C SER A 328 21.53 -9.15 -10.57
N GLY A 329 22.39 -10.03 -11.09
CA GLY A 329 23.67 -10.35 -10.44
C GLY A 329 24.73 -9.24 -10.57
N SER A 330 24.54 -8.32 -11.51
CA SER A 330 25.42 -7.18 -11.79
C SER A 330 24.62 -6.02 -12.39
N TRP A 331 25.19 -4.82 -12.37
CA TRP A 331 24.63 -3.68 -13.09
C TRP A 331 24.49 -3.97 -14.59
N VAL A 332 23.33 -3.67 -15.15
CA VAL A 332 23.03 -3.86 -16.57
C VAL A 332 23.13 -2.52 -17.29
N ARG A 333 24.03 -2.45 -18.26
CA ARG A 333 24.19 -1.26 -19.11
C ARG A 333 23.09 -1.21 -20.15
N VAL A 334 22.41 -0.07 -20.25
CA VAL A 334 21.35 0.19 -21.24
C VAL A 334 21.69 1.40 -22.09
N LEU A 335 21.01 1.53 -23.23
CA LEU A 335 21.21 2.64 -24.16
C LEU A 335 22.70 2.80 -24.56
N ALA A 336 23.43 1.69 -24.71
CA ALA A 336 24.89 1.71 -24.86
C ALA A 336 25.37 2.40 -26.16
N THR A 337 24.50 2.50 -27.17
CA THR A 337 24.75 3.19 -28.44
C THR A 337 24.38 4.67 -28.42
N GLU A 338 23.75 5.14 -27.35
CA GLU A 338 23.17 6.48 -27.23
C GLU A 338 24.00 7.33 -26.27
N CYS A 339 24.11 8.62 -26.56
CA CYS A 339 24.74 9.58 -25.64
C CYS A 339 23.64 10.18 -24.75
N ILE A 340 23.61 9.83 -23.46
CA ILE A 340 22.59 10.36 -22.54
C ILE A 340 23.11 11.60 -21.80
N LYS A 341 22.40 12.71 -21.91
CA LYS A 341 22.68 13.98 -21.24
C LYS A 341 22.23 13.97 -19.78
N LYS A 342 21.04 13.42 -19.51
CA LYS A 342 20.37 13.50 -18.21
C LYS A 342 19.27 12.46 -18.07
N LEU A 343 19.07 11.96 -16.87
CA LEU A 343 17.88 11.21 -16.45
C LEU A 343 16.91 12.14 -15.72
N CYS A 344 15.66 12.21 -16.18
CA CYS A 344 14.58 12.94 -15.51
C CYS A 344 13.71 11.96 -14.71
N PRO A 345 13.41 12.26 -13.44
CA PRO A 345 12.59 11.42 -12.58
C PRO A 345 11.11 11.47 -13.01
N VAL A 346 10.41 10.36 -12.86
CA VAL A 346 8.94 10.35 -12.83
C VAL A 346 8.52 9.95 -11.41
N HIS A 347 7.90 10.88 -10.69
CA HIS A 347 7.62 10.71 -9.27
C HIS A 347 6.45 9.79 -8.95
N PHE A 348 5.57 9.52 -9.93
CA PHE A 348 4.37 8.72 -9.72
C PHE A 348 4.26 7.61 -10.76
N HIS A 349 3.90 6.42 -10.29
CA HIS A 349 3.51 5.31 -11.15
C HIS A 349 2.10 5.52 -11.75
N SER A 350 1.85 4.85 -12.87
CA SER A 350 0.54 4.77 -13.53
C SER A 350 0.39 3.47 -14.30
N ASN A 351 -0.86 3.01 -14.48
CA ASN A 351 -1.18 1.82 -15.26
C ASN A 351 -0.38 0.55 -14.91
N GLY A 352 0.04 0.41 -13.64
CA GLY A 352 0.77 -0.77 -13.17
C GLY A 352 2.27 -0.73 -13.42
N SER A 353 2.79 0.40 -13.88
CA SER A 353 4.19 0.58 -14.25
C SER A 353 4.81 1.84 -13.63
N GLU A 354 6.11 1.79 -13.40
CA GLU A 354 6.94 2.97 -13.11
C GLU A 354 7.64 3.44 -14.38
N TYR A 355 8.13 4.69 -14.38
CA TYR A 355 8.69 5.30 -15.58
C TYR A 355 9.96 6.09 -15.30
N ILE A 356 10.80 6.23 -16.32
CA ILE A 356 12.01 7.06 -16.31
C ILE A 356 12.19 7.70 -17.68
N ILE A 357 12.74 8.91 -17.74
CA ILE A 357 12.99 9.58 -19.02
C ILE A 357 14.48 9.85 -19.16
N ALA A 358 15.09 9.39 -20.25
CA ALA A 358 16.48 9.69 -20.57
C ALA A 358 16.56 10.66 -21.76
N LEU A 359 17.20 11.81 -21.53
CA LEU A 359 17.41 12.84 -22.55
C LEU A 359 18.69 12.56 -23.33
N THR A 360 18.63 12.60 -24.65
CA THR A 360 19.76 12.34 -25.55
C THR A 360 20.57 13.60 -25.83
N ILE A 361 21.79 13.42 -26.36
CA ILE A 361 22.66 14.48 -26.90
C ILE A 361 23.41 13.95 -28.14
N GLY A 362 23.93 14.83 -28.98
CA GLY A 362 24.74 14.44 -30.13
C GLY A 362 23.87 14.01 -31.31
N LYS A 363 24.07 12.80 -31.85
CA LYS A 363 23.39 12.35 -33.07
C LYS A 363 21.86 12.34 -32.95
N ASN A 364 21.34 11.86 -31.82
CA ASN A 364 19.91 11.70 -31.59
C ASN A 364 19.34 12.83 -30.73
N GLU A 365 19.96 14.01 -30.74
CA GLU A 365 19.47 15.18 -30.00
C GLU A 365 18.07 15.59 -30.49
N GLY A 366 17.17 15.88 -29.55
CA GLY A 366 15.76 16.13 -29.84
C GLY A 366 14.85 14.89 -29.75
N TYR A 367 15.40 13.71 -29.50
CA TYR A 367 14.66 12.52 -29.06
C TYR A 367 14.76 12.35 -27.54
N VAL A 368 13.84 11.56 -26.98
CA VAL A 368 13.85 11.13 -25.58
C VAL A 368 13.63 9.63 -25.52
N HIS A 369 14.30 8.93 -24.61
CA HIS A 369 14.01 7.54 -24.31
C HIS A 369 13.07 7.46 -23.12
N PHE A 370 11.88 6.92 -23.35
CA PHE A 370 10.88 6.66 -22.33
C PHE A 370 11.04 5.23 -21.83
N GLY A 371 11.52 5.10 -20.59
CA GLY A 371 11.72 3.84 -19.91
C GLY A 371 10.45 3.44 -19.15
N THR A 372 9.97 2.22 -19.36
CA THR A 372 8.87 1.61 -18.61
C THR A 372 9.40 0.46 -17.76
N ILE A 373 9.02 0.45 -16.49
CA ILE A 373 9.40 -0.59 -15.53
C ILE A 373 8.12 -1.32 -15.10
N THR A 374 8.08 -2.62 -15.38
CA THR A 374 7.00 -3.53 -14.96
C THR A 374 7.62 -4.77 -14.36
N ASP A 375 7.34 -5.05 -13.10
CA ASP A 375 7.86 -6.23 -12.41
C ASP A 375 9.39 -6.41 -12.50
N GLY A 376 10.14 -5.33 -12.36
CA GLY A 376 11.61 -5.35 -12.50
C GLY A 376 12.14 -5.49 -13.93
N TYR A 377 11.26 -5.71 -14.92
CA TYR A 377 11.62 -5.65 -16.34
C TYR A 377 11.65 -4.21 -16.81
N VAL A 378 12.78 -3.82 -17.40
CA VAL A 378 13.02 -2.47 -17.91
C VAL A 378 13.04 -2.50 -19.43
N SER A 379 12.18 -1.69 -20.06
CA SER A 379 12.17 -1.46 -21.51
C SER A 379 12.29 0.02 -21.81
N PHE A 380 12.93 0.37 -22.93
CA PHE A 380 13.05 1.76 -23.39
C PHE A 380 12.47 1.89 -24.80
N GLU A 381 11.66 2.92 -25.01
CA GLU A 381 11.15 3.34 -26.31
C GLU A 381 11.72 4.72 -26.67
N MET A 382 12.18 4.89 -27.91
CA MET A 382 12.64 6.20 -28.40
C MET A 382 11.45 6.99 -28.93
N LEU A 383 11.31 8.24 -28.48
CA LEU A 383 10.20 9.13 -28.82
C LEU A 383 10.70 10.53 -29.20
N PRO A 384 10.00 11.26 -30.08
CA PRO A 384 8.88 10.83 -30.91
C PRO A 384 9.27 9.74 -31.93
N ARG A 385 8.30 9.00 -32.47
CA ARG A 385 8.58 7.80 -33.29
C ARG A 385 9.10 8.09 -34.70
N GLN A 386 8.76 9.25 -35.26
CA GLN A 386 9.03 9.56 -36.68
C GLN A 386 10.15 10.59 -36.88
N GLN A 387 10.03 11.74 -36.23
CA GLN A 387 10.94 12.88 -36.36
C GLN A 387 11.26 13.43 -34.98
N SER A 388 12.44 14.01 -34.82
CA SER A 388 12.82 14.60 -33.54
C SER A 388 11.95 15.82 -33.23
N VAL A 389 11.85 16.17 -31.95
CA VAL A 389 11.18 17.40 -31.51
C VAL A 389 11.78 18.62 -32.22
N CYS A 390 13.10 18.62 -32.39
CA CYS A 390 13.85 19.70 -33.02
C CYS A 390 13.56 19.83 -34.52
N GLU A 391 13.44 18.72 -35.25
CA GLU A 391 13.06 18.70 -36.66
C GLU A 391 11.61 19.18 -36.86
N ARG A 392 10.69 18.74 -36.01
CA ARG A 392 9.27 19.08 -36.12
C ARG A 392 9.00 20.56 -35.80
N ILE A 393 9.71 21.14 -34.83
CA ILE A 393 9.65 22.58 -34.55
C ILE A 393 10.16 23.41 -35.73
N GLN A 394 11.18 22.93 -36.44
CA GLN A 394 11.68 23.59 -37.66
C GLN A 394 10.69 23.53 -38.83
N GLY A 395 9.80 22.53 -38.86
CA GLY A 395 8.79 22.33 -39.91
C GLY A 395 7.41 22.96 -39.65
N LEU A 396 7.15 23.54 -38.47
CA LEU A 396 5.86 24.15 -38.13
C LEU A 396 5.68 25.52 -38.83
N PRO A 397 4.54 25.76 -39.52
CA PRO A 397 4.29 26.98 -40.27
C PRO A 397 3.82 28.11 -39.33
N LEU A 398 4.68 28.54 -38.41
CA LEU A 398 4.47 29.75 -37.61
C LEU A 398 5.56 30.76 -38.00
N SER A 399 5.25 31.51 -39.06
CA SER A 399 5.74 32.87 -39.36
C SER A 399 7.17 33.22 -38.94
N LEU A 400 8.19 32.59 -39.53
CA LEU A 400 9.51 33.21 -39.76
C LEU A 400 10.12 32.51 -41.01
N PRO A 401 10.66 33.27 -41.98
CA PRO A 401 11.02 32.71 -43.28
C PRO A 401 12.25 31.79 -43.21
N LEU A 402 12.20 30.81 -44.12
CA LEU A 402 13.04 29.63 -44.28
C LEU A 402 14.56 29.83 -44.17
N SER A 403 15.17 28.71 -43.78
CA SER A 403 16.59 28.34 -43.86
C SER A 403 17.51 29.09 -42.90
N LEU A 404 17.98 28.42 -41.84
CA LEU A 404 19.26 28.64 -41.14
C LEU A 404 19.36 27.69 -39.91
N VAL A 405 20.55 27.22 -39.59
CA VAL A 405 20.84 26.18 -38.57
C VAL A 405 20.47 26.66 -37.16
N PHE A 406 19.51 26.00 -36.52
CA PHE A 406 19.17 26.19 -35.11
C PHE A 406 19.77 25.06 -34.27
N VAL A 407 20.57 25.39 -33.24
CA VAL A 407 20.92 24.41 -32.21
C VAL A 407 19.70 24.25 -31.31
N CYS A 408 19.14 23.04 -31.27
CA CYS A 408 17.96 22.73 -30.47
C CYS A 408 18.31 21.60 -29.49
N SER A 409 17.96 21.77 -28.22
CA SER A 409 18.27 20.80 -27.16
C SER A 409 17.12 20.70 -26.16
N ILE A 410 16.83 19.50 -25.67
CA ILE A 410 15.88 19.29 -24.59
C ILE A 410 16.62 19.42 -23.25
N ASN A 411 16.14 20.30 -22.38
CA ASN A 411 16.75 20.58 -21.08
C ASN A 411 16.08 19.83 -19.92
N TRP A 412 14.77 19.58 -20.03
CA TRP A 412 14.00 18.88 -19.01
C TRP A 412 12.77 18.21 -19.63
N ALA A 413 12.30 17.12 -19.03
CA ALA A 413 11.08 16.45 -19.41
C ALA A 413 10.26 16.03 -18.18
N ILE A 414 8.94 16.06 -18.32
CA ILE A 414 7.97 15.58 -17.33
C ILE A 414 6.98 14.67 -18.03
N TYR A 415 6.61 13.57 -17.39
CA TYR A 415 5.49 12.73 -17.82
C TYR A 415 4.23 13.05 -17.02
N VAL A 416 3.14 13.35 -17.72
CA VAL A 416 1.81 13.57 -17.16
C VAL A 416 0.96 12.33 -17.45
N ALA A 417 0.93 11.42 -16.50
CA ALA A 417 0.27 10.12 -16.63
C ALA A 417 -1.25 10.20 -16.90
N GLY A 418 -1.94 11.22 -16.36
CA GLY A 418 -3.40 11.36 -16.54
C GLY A 418 -3.81 11.55 -17.99
N ASP A 419 -2.99 12.29 -18.75
CA ASP A 419 -3.27 12.67 -20.13
C ASP A 419 -2.40 11.92 -21.15
N ASN A 420 -1.48 11.06 -20.67
CA ASN A 420 -0.47 10.35 -21.47
C ASN A 420 0.43 11.28 -22.32
N HIS A 421 0.79 12.45 -21.79
CA HIS A 421 1.62 13.43 -22.48
C HIS A 421 2.98 13.63 -21.81
N LEU A 422 3.98 13.96 -22.61
CA LEU A 422 5.29 14.45 -22.18
C LEU A 422 5.34 15.97 -22.35
N LEU A 423 5.69 16.68 -21.27
CA LEU A 423 6.02 18.09 -21.31
C LEU A 423 7.54 18.25 -21.40
N LEU A 424 8.01 18.90 -22.46
CA LEU A 424 9.41 19.06 -22.80
C LEU A 424 9.80 20.53 -22.74
N LEU A 425 10.87 20.84 -22.01
CA LEU A 425 11.49 22.16 -22.02
C LEU A 425 12.59 22.19 -23.08
N VAL A 426 12.33 22.90 -24.17
CA VAL A 426 13.21 22.94 -25.34
C VAL A 426 13.95 24.28 -25.38
N GLU A 427 15.27 24.22 -25.53
CA GLU A 427 16.15 25.35 -25.80
C GLU A 427 16.45 25.43 -27.29
N ILE A 428 16.30 26.63 -27.87
CA ILE A 428 16.53 26.90 -29.29
C ILE A 428 17.48 28.09 -29.39
N GLN A 429 18.59 27.93 -30.10
CA GLN A 429 19.56 28.99 -30.37
C GLN A 429 19.40 29.52 -31.80
N GLY A 430 19.10 30.82 -31.93
CA GLY A 430 18.96 31.52 -33.21
C GLY A 430 20.22 32.24 -33.71
N PHE A 431 20.10 32.93 -34.85
CA PHE A 431 21.18 33.57 -35.64
C PHE A 431 22.10 34.53 -34.87
N ALA A 432 21.63 35.14 -33.77
CA ALA A 432 22.42 36.07 -32.95
C ALA A 432 23.02 35.44 -31.66
N SER A 433 23.09 34.11 -31.58
CA SER A 433 23.30 33.37 -30.31
C SER A 433 22.24 33.68 -29.24
N LYS A 434 21.11 34.24 -29.66
CA LYS A 434 19.94 34.43 -28.81
C LYS A 434 19.31 33.08 -28.51
N LYS A 435 19.06 32.83 -27.24
CA LYS A 435 18.43 31.60 -26.75
C LYS A 435 16.96 31.87 -26.48
N TYR A 436 16.10 31.04 -27.04
CA TYR A 436 14.66 31.02 -26.78
C TYR A 436 14.29 29.70 -26.14
N PHE A 437 13.28 29.72 -25.27
CA PHE A 437 12.83 28.53 -24.57
C PHE A 437 11.34 28.32 -24.80
N GLN A 438 10.97 27.07 -25.10
CA GLN A 438 9.59 26.68 -25.36
C GLN A 438 9.21 25.48 -24.51
N VAL A 439 7.94 25.46 -24.10
CA VAL A 439 7.29 24.31 -23.48
C VAL A 439 6.50 23.60 -24.55
N VAL A 440 6.86 22.34 -24.80
CA VAL A 440 6.29 21.53 -25.87
C VAL A 440 5.59 20.33 -25.25
N SER A 441 4.34 20.10 -25.64
CA SER A 441 3.59 18.89 -25.30
C SER A 441 3.72 17.86 -26.41
N TYR A 442 3.93 16.61 -26.03
CA TYR A 442 3.95 15.47 -26.93
C TYR A 442 3.02 14.37 -26.41
N ASP A 443 2.07 13.93 -27.24
CA ASP A 443 1.13 12.88 -26.88
C ASP A 443 1.62 11.51 -27.33
N LEU A 444 1.75 10.60 -26.36
CA LEU A 444 2.26 9.25 -26.55
C LEU A 444 1.32 8.37 -27.39
N VAL A 445 0.02 8.67 -27.41
CA VAL A 445 -1.02 7.86 -28.07
C VAL A 445 -1.17 8.30 -29.53
N THR A 446 -1.32 9.61 -29.75
CA THR A 446 -1.60 10.17 -31.08
C THR A 446 -0.34 10.54 -31.86
N ASP A 447 0.84 10.52 -31.21
CA ASP A 447 2.12 10.97 -31.77
C ASP A 447 2.09 12.45 -32.23
N TYR A 448 1.17 13.26 -31.67
CA TYR A 448 1.12 14.70 -31.95
C TYR A 448 2.12 15.47 -31.10
N LEU A 449 2.55 16.62 -31.61
CA LEU A 449 3.40 17.57 -30.90
C LEU A 449 2.79 18.97 -31.01
N ALA A 450 2.67 19.66 -29.89
CA ALA A 450 2.11 21.01 -29.81
C ALA A 450 3.01 21.92 -28.95
N ILE A 451 3.20 23.16 -29.38
CA ILE A 451 3.90 24.18 -28.58
C ILE A 451 2.85 24.81 -27.65
N LEU A 452 3.00 24.64 -26.34
CA LEU A 452 2.05 25.17 -25.36
C LEU A 452 2.39 26.62 -24.98
N TYR A 453 3.67 26.90 -24.73
CA TYR A 453 4.08 28.21 -24.24
C TYR A 453 5.49 28.57 -24.71
N THR A 454 5.68 29.85 -25.06
CA THR A 454 7.00 30.42 -25.35
C THR A 454 7.41 31.32 -24.19
N ILE A 455 8.51 30.98 -23.53
CA ILE A 455 9.01 31.72 -22.37
C ILE A 455 9.59 33.06 -22.85
N PRO A 456 9.22 34.20 -22.22
CA PRO A 456 9.77 35.51 -22.57
C PRO A 456 11.30 35.55 -22.52
N GLU A 457 11.94 36.37 -23.36
CA GLU A 457 13.41 36.50 -23.39
C GLU A 457 13.97 37.11 -22.10
N PHE A 458 13.21 38.03 -21.48
CA PHE A 458 13.62 38.80 -20.30
C PHE A 458 12.61 38.66 -19.16
N ILE A 459 13.06 38.90 -17.93
CA ILE A 459 12.22 38.84 -16.74
C ILE A 459 11.29 40.07 -16.69
N PRO A 460 9.97 39.90 -16.47
CA PRO A 460 9.03 41.01 -16.34
C PRO A 460 9.36 41.97 -15.19
N ASP A 461 9.08 43.27 -15.35
CA ASP A 461 9.22 44.28 -14.30
C ASP A 461 7.99 44.25 -13.38
N ALA A 462 8.14 43.58 -12.22
CA ALA A 462 7.09 43.41 -11.23
C ALA A 462 7.33 44.24 -9.94
N ARG A 463 7.97 45.41 -10.05
CA ARG A 463 8.28 46.26 -8.89
C ARG A 463 7.06 46.56 -8.02
N GLY A 464 7.11 46.14 -6.75
CA GLY A 464 6.06 46.38 -5.76
C GLY A 464 4.85 45.43 -5.83
N LEU A 465 4.89 44.43 -6.71
CA LEU A 465 3.86 43.40 -6.83
C LEU A 465 4.32 42.10 -6.13
N GLU A 466 3.38 41.31 -5.61
CA GLU A 466 3.68 39.96 -5.10
C GLU A 466 3.78 38.93 -6.24
N PHE A 467 2.97 39.12 -7.28
CA PHE A 467 2.97 38.31 -8.50
C PHE A 467 2.52 39.13 -9.70
N LEU A 468 2.80 38.62 -10.90
CA LEU A 468 2.37 39.19 -12.17
C LEU A 468 1.86 38.08 -13.09
N MET A 469 0.67 38.25 -13.65
CA MET A 469 0.17 37.36 -14.71
C MET A 469 0.74 37.83 -16.05
N ILE A 470 1.30 36.91 -16.84
CA ILE A 470 1.91 37.24 -18.13
C ILE A 470 0.84 37.18 -19.22
N LEU A 471 0.44 38.34 -19.74
CA LEU A 471 -0.55 38.52 -20.81
C LEU A 471 0.08 39.01 -22.12
N GLY A 472 1.38 39.30 -22.14
CA GLY A 472 2.13 39.79 -23.30
C GLY A 472 2.17 41.32 -23.45
N THR A 473 1.63 42.06 -22.48
CA THR A 473 1.60 43.53 -22.48
C THR A 473 2.54 44.15 -21.43
N GLU A 474 3.31 43.31 -20.74
CA GLU A 474 4.13 43.71 -19.60
C GLU A 474 5.42 44.40 -20.05
N SER A 475 5.95 45.29 -19.22
CA SER A 475 7.31 45.81 -19.37
C SER A 475 8.33 44.81 -18.84
N TYR A 476 9.48 44.72 -19.50
CA TYR A 476 10.54 43.76 -19.16
C TYR A 476 11.80 44.45 -18.61
N THR A 477 12.55 43.72 -17.79
CA THR A 477 13.87 44.14 -17.28
C THR A 477 14.99 43.76 -18.24
N SER A 478 16.24 44.11 -17.91
CA SER A 478 17.42 43.71 -18.69
C SER A 478 17.96 42.31 -18.35
N PHE A 479 17.37 41.61 -17.38
CA PHE A 479 17.81 40.28 -16.96
C PHE A 479 17.19 39.22 -17.86
N SER A 480 18.00 38.38 -18.49
CA SER A 480 17.51 37.28 -19.32
C SER A 480 16.80 36.24 -18.46
N MET A 481 15.75 35.65 -19.01
CA MET A 481 14.93 34.65 -18.33
C MET A 481 15.39 33.24 -18.77
N VAL A 482 16.13 32.54 -17.91
CA VAL A 482 16.80 31.27 -18.25
C VAL A 482 16.20 30.12 -17.42
N PRO A 483 15.33 29.28 -18.02
CA PRO A 483 14.78 28.12 -17.35
C PRO A 483 15.82 27.00 -17.24
N LYS A 484 15.74 26.23 -16.17
CA LYS A 484 16.62 25.08 -15.88
C LYS A 484 15.86 23.77 -15.71
N GLY A 485 14.59 23.84 -15.32
CA GLY A 485 13.76 22.64 -15.20
C GLY A 485 12.30 22.96 -14.95
N MET A 486 11.52 21.88 -14.84
CA MET A 486 10.09 21.95 -14.58
C MET A 486 9.74 21.00 -13.44
N SER A 487 8.61 21.23 -12.78
CA SER A 487 8.03 20.30 -11.81
C SER A 487 6.51 20.32 -11.94
N TYR A 488 5.86 19.16 -11.83
CA TYR A 488 4.42 19.03 -11.98
C TYR A 488 3.84 18.26 -10.80
N ASN A 489 2.80 18.82 -10.18
CA ASN A 489 2.04 18.15 -9.14
C ASN A 489 0.72 17.63 -9.73
N PRO A 490 0.55 16.30 -9.86
CA PRO A 490 -0.63 15.72 -10.52
C PRO A 490 -1.92 15.91 -9.73
N TYR A 491 -1.85 16.19 -8.42
CA TYR A 491 -3.06 16.36 -7.60
C TYR A 491 -3.71 17.72 -7.82
N ASN A 492 -2.94 18.79 -8.00
CA ASN A 492 -3.47 20.15 -8.19
C ASN A 492 -3.24 20.73 -9.58
N LYS A 493 -2.68 19.92 -10.49
CA LYS A 493 -2.32 20.29 -11.86
C LYS A 493 -1.39 21.50 -11.94
N LEU A 494 -0.63 21.76 -10.88
CA LEU A 494 0.27 22.91 -10.81
C LEU A 494 1.61 22.55 -11.48
N LEU A 495 1.90 23.24 -12.59
CA LEU A 495 3.18 23.22 -13.28
C LEU A 495 4.04 24.38 -12.79
N PHE A 496 5.23 24.06 -12.28
CA PHE A 496 6.28 25.03 -12.01
C PHE A 496 7.33 24.98 -13.12
N ILE A 497 7.73 26.14 -13.62
CA ILE A 497 8.93 26.31 -14.44
C ILE A 497 9.91 27.17 -13.64
N TRP A 498 11.12 26.65 -13.45
CA TRP A 498 12.10 27.27 -12.57
C TRP A 498 13.43 27.50 -13.28
N GLY A 499 14.13 28.53 -12.84
CA GLY A 499 15.39 29.01 -13.42
C GLY A 499 16.00 30.09 -12.55
N ASN A 500 16.39 31.22 -13.15
CA ASN A 500 16.58 32.48 -12.40
C ASN A 500 15.26 33.24 -12.13
N PHE A 501 14.15 32.52 -12.20
CA PHE A 501 12.79 32.97 -11.99
C PHE A 501 11.95 31.79 -11.51
N LEU A 502 10.70 32.07 -11.12
CA LEU A 502 9.71 31.05 -10.80
C LEU A 502 8.36 31.40 -11.47
N LEU A 503 7.92 30.53 -12.38
CA LEU A 503 6.59 30.59 -12.98
C LEU A 503 5.73 29.45 -12.45
N GLN A 504 4.44 29.71 -12.31
CA GLN A 504 3.43 28.70 -12.00
C GLN A 504 2.23 28.78 -12.95
N SER A 505 1.64 27.64 -13.29
CA SER A 505 0.44 27.54 -14.13
C SER A 505 -0.42 26.33 -13.74
N HIS A 506 -1.75 26.46 -13.82
CA HIS A 506 -2.70 25.38 -13.56
C HIS A 506 -3.26 24.71 -14.84
N ASP A 507 -3.11 25.38 -15.98
CA ASP A 507 -3.62 24.94 -17.30
C ASP A 507 -2.48 24.73 -18.31
N SER A 508 -1.24 25.00 -17.93
CA SER A 508 -0.04 24.98 -18.79
C SER A 508 -0.05 26.01 -19.94
N GLU A 509 -1.00 26.96 -19.92
CA GLU A 509 -1.15 28.01 -20.93
C GLU A 509 -0.97 29.39 -20.31
N ASN A 510 -1.65 29.65 -19.19
CA ASN A 510 -1.61 30.91 -18.47
C ASN A 510 -0.57 30.83 -17.34
N PHE A 511 0.45 31.69 -17.40
CA PHE A 511 1.56 31.67 -16.45
C PHE A 511 1.54 32.89 -15.52
N VAL A 512 1.79 32.62 -14.25
CA VAL A 512 1.98 33.62 -13.20
C VAL A 512 3.44 33.64 -12.77
N TYR A 513 4.06 34.80 -12.88
CA TYR A 513 5.40 35.09 -12.37
C TYR A 513 5.36 35.49 -10.90
N LEU A 514 6.18 34.81 -10.09
CA LEU A 514 6.32 35.09 -8.66
C LEU A 514 7.44 36.11 -8.42
N ALA A 515 7.04 37.33 -8.10
CA ALA A 515 7.93 38.49 -8.04
C ALA A 515 8.83 38.54 -6.79
N ASP A 516 8.44 37.82 -5.73
CA ASP A 516 9.20 37.75 -4.48
C ASP A 516 10.54 36.99 -4.63
N PHE A 517 10.70 36.18 -5.67
CA PHE A 517 11.96 35.47 -5.92
C PHE A 517 12.99 36.37 -6.64
N PRO A 518 14.21 36.52 -6.10
CA PRO A 518 15.21 37.44 -6.64
C PRO A 518 15.75 36.94 -7.99
N LYS A 519 15.73 37.82 -9.00
CA LYS A 519 16.19 37.57 -10.36
C LYS A 519 17.70 37.31 -10.50
N GLU A 520 18.48 37.72 -9.50
CA GLU A 520 19.93 37.52 -9.44
C GLU A 520 20.31 36.09 -9.01
N LEU A 521 19.39 35.37 -8.35
CA LEU A 521 19.62 34.00 -7.93
C LEU A 521 19.11 33.03 -8.98
N SER A 522 19.78 31.89 -9.10
CA SER A 522 19.35 30.78 -9.94
C SER A 522 18.99 29.58 -9.08
N ILE A 523 17.81 29.01 -9.34
CA ILE A 523 17.33 27.79 -8.70
C ILE A 523 18.14 26.61 -9.24
N LYS A 524 18.49 25.69 -8.35
CA LYS A 524 19.23 24.47 -8.64
C LYS A 524 18.32 23.25 -8.71
N TYR A 525 17.41 23.12 -7.74
CA TYR A 525 16.34 22.11 -7.74
C TYR A 525 15.18 22.50 -6.83
N LEU A 526 14.02 21.87 -7.07
CA LEU A 526 12.82 21.95 -6.26
C LEU A 526 12.59 20.63 -5.53
N VAL A 527 11.98 20.72 -4.35
CA VAL A 527 11.53 19.58 -3.56
C VAL A 527 10.07 19.80 -3.24
N ASN A 528 9.21 18.84 -3.58
CA ASN A 528 7.78 18.93 -3.32
C ASN A 528 7.34 17.91 -2.29
N SER A 529 6.45 18.34 -1.39
CA SER A 529 5.68 17.44 -0.53
C SER A 529 4.55 16.73 -1.28
N PHE A 530 4.18 17.26 -2.45
CA PHE A 530 2.95 16.94 -3.20
C PHE A 530 1.65 17.13 -2.40
N ARG A 531 1.72 17.82 -1.25
CA ARG A 531 0.60 18.12 -0.34
C ARG A 531 0.40 19.63 -0.10
N GLY A 532 1.00 20.48 -0.93
CA GLY A 532 0.87 21.94 -0.82
C GLY A 532 2.16 22.69 -0.45
N ASP A 533 3.20 21.98 -0.03
CA ASP A 533 4.47 22.58 0.39
C ASP A 533 5.59 22.31 -0.62
N THR A 534 6.31 23.36 -1.02
CA THR A 534 7.45 23.29 -1.94
C THR A 534 8.65 24.01 -1.32
N ALA A 535 9.80 23.35 -1.33
CA ALA A 535 11.08 23.93 -0.96
C ALA A 535 11.96 24.10 -2.21
N ILE A 536 12.76 25.16 -2.22
CA ILE A 536 13.57 25.59 -3.35
C ILE A 536 15.00 25.74 -2.86
N VAL A 537 15.95 25.15 -3.58
CA VAL A 537 17.38 25.29 -3.31
C VAL A 537 18.03 26.05 -4.45
N THR A 538 18.77 27.11 -4.13
CA THR A 538 19.52 27.90 -5.12
C THR A 538 20.93 27.35 -5.36
N GLU A 539 21.59 27.80 -6.43
CA GLU A 539 23.01 27.49 -6.68
C GLU A 539 23.95 28.01 -5.57
N THR A 540 23.49 28.99 -4.80
CA THR A 540 24.18 29.54 -3.62
C THR A 540 23.84 28.81 -2.32
N GLU A 541 23.15 27.66 -2.40
CA GLU A 541 22.73 26.84 -1.26
C GLU A 541 21.79 27.57 -0.27
N GLU A 542 21.02 28.54 -0.78
CA GLU A 542 19.92 29.16 -0.02
C GLU A 542 18.67 28.29 -0.07
N ILE A 543 17.91 28.26 1.02
CA ILE A 543 16.64 27.51 1.12
C ILE A 543 15.49 28.51 1.14
N TRP A 544 14.61 28.38 0.16
CA TRP A 544 13.37 29.13 0.05
C TRP A 544 12.17 28.19 0.13
N TYR A 545 11.02 28.73 0.55
CA TYR A 545 9.82 27.97 0.82
C TYR A 545 8.60 28.65 0.21
N LEU A 546 7.76 27.85 -0.43
CA LEU A 546 6.53 28.26 -1.10
C LEU A 546 5.40 27.33 -0.68
N LEU A 547 4.25 27.94 -0.37
CA LEU A 547 2.99 27.24 -0.22
C LEU A 547 2.24 27.30 -1.55
N GLU A 548 1.91 26.16 -2.14
CA GLU A 548 1.08 26.09 -3.34
C GLU A 548 -0.25 26.83 -3.11
N GLY A 549 -0.71 27.59 -4.10
CA GLY A 549 -1.86 28.48 -3.98
C GLY A 549 -1.59 29.78 -3.20
N SER A 550 -0.36 30.01 -2.75
CA SER A 550 0.15 31.33 -2.33
C SER A 550 1.07 31.89 -3.41
N TYR A 551 1.17 33.22 -3.47
CA TYR A 551 2.10 33.91 -4.38
C TYR A 551 3.40 34.33 -3.69
N ARG A 552 3.46 34.20 -2.35
CA ARG A 552 4.60 34.62 -1.55
C ARG A 552 5.64 33.53 -1.41
N VAL A 553 6.90 33.91 -1.63
CA VAL A 553 8.06 33.03 -1.45
C VAL A 553 8.85 33.49 -0.22
N TYR A 554 9.13 32.57 0.70
CA TYR A 554 9.79 32.87 1.97
C TYR A 554 11.23 32.36 1.96
N LYS A 555 12.20 33.25 2.24
CA LYS A 555 13.59 32.84 2.45
C LYS A 555 13.75 32.24 3.86
N LEU A 556 14.04 30.94 3.94
CA LEU A 556 14.29 30.23 5.20
C LEU A 556 15.75 30.31 5.61
N PHE A 557 16.68 30.15 4.67
CA PHE A 557 18.12 30.16 4.93
C PHE A 557 18.89 30.91 3.82
N PRO A 558 19.80 31.84 4.18
CA PRO A 558 19.93 32.48 5.49
C PRO A 558 18.77 33.45 5.77
N SER A 559 18.26 33.47 7.00
CA SER A 559 17.23 34.41 7.45
C SER A 559 17.45 34.81 8.91
N LYS A 560 16.88 35.94 9.35
CA LYS A 560 16.89 36.32 10.78
C LYS A 560 16.23 35.27 11.67
N GLY A 561 15.20 34.59 11.16
CA GLY A 561 14.55 33.48 11.88
C GLY A 561 15.51 32.31 12.07
N TRP A 562 16.33 32.01 11.07
CA TRP A 562 17.37 30.98 11.14
C TRP A 562 18.48 31.34 12.14
N GLU A 563 18.94 32.59 12.15
CA GLU A 563 19.96 33.07 13.10
C GLU A 563 19.51 32.93 14.56
N VAL A 564 18.24 33.26 14.84
CA VAL A 564 17.64 33.06 16.18
C VAL A 564 17.56 31.57 16.50
N TYR A 565 17.07 30.76 15.55
CA TYR A 565 16.95 29.31 15.74
C TYR A 565 18.30 28.65 16.04
N ILE A 566 19.33 28.89 15.22
CA ILE A 566 20.65 28.30 15.42
C ILE A 566 21.29 28.73 16.73
N SER A 567 21.11 30.00 17.14
CA SER A 567 21.61 30.51 18.42
C SER A 567 20.98 29.76 19.60
N LEU A 568 19.67 29.48 19.54
CA LEU A 568 18.98 28.65 20.54
C LEU A 568 19.52 27.22 20.54
N GLN A 569 19.74 26.61 19.37
CA GLN A 569 20.27 25.25 19.28
C GLN A 569 21.70 25.12 19.85
N VAL A 570 22.54 26.13 19.62
CA VAL A 570 23.89 26.20 20.20
C VAL A 570 23.83 26.32 21.72
N MET A 571 22.93 27.15 22.26
CA MET A 571 22.71 27.25 23.71
C MET A 571 22.20 25.93 24.31
N HIS A 572 21.39 25.17 23.58
CA HIS A 572 20.92 23.83 23.98
C HIS A 572 21.96 22.72 23.80
N GLN A 573 23.17 23.04 23.28
CA GLN A 573 24.22 22.06 22.98
C GLN A 573 23.72 20.91 22.10
N SER A 574 22.89 21.24 21.10
CA SER A 574 22.29 20.24 20.22
C SER A 574 23.34 19.45 19.44
N SER A 575 23.21 18.12 19.43
CA SER A 575 24.09 17.25 18.65
C SER A 575 23.82 17.31 17.14
N LEU A 576 22.77 17.99 16.68
CA LEU A 576 22.42 18.10 15.26
C LEU A 576 23.14 19.25 14.54
N HIS A 577 23.96 20.00 15.27
CA HIS A 577 24.65 21.19 14.76
C HIS A 577 26.15 21.14 15.04
N ALA A 578 26.94 21.81 14.20
CA ALA A 578 28.38 21.93 14.30
C ALA A 578 28.87 23.27 13.75
N PRO A 579 30.12 23.69 14.02
CA PRO A 579 30.67 24.95 13.50
C PRO A 579 30.85 24.94 11.99
N ASN A 580 31.17 23.77 11.42
CA ASN A 580 31.34 23.56 10.00
C ASN A 580 30.33 22.50 9.54
N GLU A 581 29.35 22.95 8.75
CA GLU A 581 28.25 22.13 8.24
C GLU A 581 28.17 22.25 6.73
N THR A 582 27.86 21.16 6.04
CA THR A 582 27.58 21.18 4.59
C THR A 582 26.29 20.45 4.30
N MET A 583 25.39 21.07 3.53
CA MET A 583 24.14 20.45 3.12
C MET A 583 24.40 19.43 2.02
N VAL A 584 24.01 18.19 2.26
CA VAL A 584 24.14 17.09 1.30
C VAL A 584 22.92 17.02 0.40
N THR A 585 21.71 17.03 0.98
CA THR A 585 20.44 17.03 0.25
C THR A 585 19.29 17.55 1.12
N LEU A 586 18.18 17.92 0.48
CA LEU A 586 16.95 18.38 1.08
C LEU A 586 15.79 17.55 0.51
N PHE A 587 14.91 17.00 1.35
CA PHE A 587 13.80 16.15 0.92
C PHE A 587 12.61 16.23 1.88
N TYR A 588 11.41 15.90 1.38
CA TYR A 588 10.23 15.73 2.22
C TYR A 588 10.07 14.28 2.66
N GLU A 589 9.62 14.08 3.88
CA GLU A 589 9.17 12.81 4.44
C GLU A 589 7.91 13.06 5.27
N ASP A 590 6.81 12.40 4.93
CA ASP A 590 5.49 12.57 5.58
C ASP A 590 5.04 14.04 5.70
N SER A 591 5.27 14.85 4.67
CA SER A 591 4.99 16.32 4.62
C SER A 591 5.92 17.19 5.49
N ASN A 592 6.90 16.62 6.18
CA ASN A 592 7.91 17.36 6.92
C ASN A 592 9.19 17.52 6.08
N LEU A 593 9.80 18.69 6.14
CA LEU A 593 11.02 19.00 5.40
C LEU A 593 12.26 18.58 6.20
N TYR A 594 13.06 17.67 5.66
CA TYR A 594 14.31 17.22 6.26
C TYR A 594 15.53 17.64 5.45
N GLN A 595 16.61 17.89 6.16
CA GLN A 595 17.92 18.20 5.62
C GLN A 595 18.91 17.12 6.04
N LEU A 596 19.65 16.60 5.07
CA LEU A 596 20.79 15.72 5.33
C LEU A 596 22.07 16.58 5.38
N MET A 597 22.73 16.57 6.53
CA MET A 597 23.89 17.42 6.80
C MET A 597 25.15 16.60 7.04
N TYR A 598 26.26 17.03 6.45
CA TYR A 598 27.59 16.61 6.86
C TYR A 598 28.12 17.58 7.92
N LEU A 599 28.39 17.06 9.12
CA LEU A 599 28.92 17.82 10.25
C LEU A 599 30.39 17.44 10.48
N LEU A 600 31.27 18.43 10.55
CA LEU A 600 32.68 18.22 10.87
C LEU A 600 32.97 18.72 12.29
N ASN A 601 33.37 17.81 13.18
CA ASN A 601 33.77 18.17 14.55
C ASN A 601 35.08 17.47 14.91
N ASN A 602 36.11 18.23 15.31
CA ASN A 602 37.44 17.71 15.67
C ASN A 602 38.01 16.69 14.66
N TRP A 603 37.95 17.00 13.36
CA TRP A 603 38.38 16.15 12.23
C TRP A 603 37.59 14.83 12.03
N ARG A 604 36.53 14.59 12.80
CA ARG A 604 35.58 13.49 12.56
C ARG A 604 34.34 14.04 11.87
N GLY A 605 34.08 13.51 10.68
CA GLY A 605 32.86 13.78 9.91
C GLY A 605 31.75 12.81 10.26
N ARG A 606 30.52 13.31 10.36
CA ARG A 606 29.31 12.48 10.45
C ARG A 606 28.20 13.06 9.59
N ILE A 607 27.37 12.18 9.04
CA ILE A 607 26.15 12.57 8.35
C ILE A 607 25.00 12.48 9.35
N VAL A 608 24.14 13.50 9.37
CA VAL A 608 23.00 13.60 10.28
C VAL A 608 21.78 14.10 9.52
N LYS A 609 20.67 13.40 9.69
CA LYS A 609 19.34 13.85 9.26
C LYS A 609 18.76 14.79 10.32
N ARG A 610 18.29 15.97 9.91
CA ARG A 610 17.63 16.93 10.81
C ARG A 610 16.36 17.52 10.20
N LEU A 611 15.35 17.74 11.03
CA LEU A 611 14.13 18.44 10.65
C LEU A 611 14.44 19.93 10.41
N VAL A 612 13.91 20.50 9.32
CA VAL A 612 13.89 21.94 9.07
C VAL A 612 12.59 22.50 9.68
N PRO A 613 12.66 23.30 10.75
CA PRO A 613 11.45 23.74 11.47
C PRO A 613 10.83 24.97 10.78
N VAL A 614 10.27 24.77 9.59
CA VAL A 614 9.74 25.82 8.72
C VAL A 614 8.82 26.77 9.48
N GLU A 615 7.87 26.24 10.25
CA GLU A 615 6.90 27.03 11.00
C GLU A 615 7.54 27.88 12.09
N GLN A 616 8.55 27.35 12.79
CA GLN A 616 9.29 28.11 13.81
C GLN A 616 10.07 29.26 13.16
N LEU A 617 10.72 29.01 12.03
CA LEU A 617 11.51 29.99 11.30
C LEU A 617 10.65 31.17 10.80
N LEU A 618 9.50 30.86 10.19
CA LEU A 618 8.55 31.87 9.72
C LEU A 618 7.98 32.68 10.88
N MET A 619 7.65 32.02 12.00
CA MET A 619 7.17 32.68 13.21
C MET A 619 8.23 33.66 13.77
N TYR A 620 9.49 33.24 13.89
CA TYR A 620 10.58 34.12 14.35
C TYR A 620 10.83 35.30 13.42
N GLN A 621 10.76 35.07 12.10
CA GLN A 621 10.91 36.12 11.11
C GLN A 621 9.78 37.15 11.20
N GLN A 622 8.55 36.71 11.44
CA GLN A 622 7.40 37.61 11.62
C GLN A 622 7.54 38.47 12.90
N LEU A 623 7.95 37.86 14.01
CA LEU A 623 8.13 38.55 15.29
C LEU A 623 9.26 39.58 15.25
N SER A 624 10.37 39.26 14.58
CA SER A 624 11.55 40.15 14.46
C SER A 624 11.22 41.46 13.74
N ASN A 625 10.32 41.43 12.76
CA ASN A 625 10.09 42.56 11.86
C ASN A 625 8.97 43.52 12.30
N ARG A 626 8.13 43.19 13.30
CA ARG A 626 6.85 43.92 13.54
C ARG A 626 6.42 44.05 15.00
N TYR A 627 7.35 44.43 15.89
CA TYR A 627 7.01 44.89 17.24
C TYR A 627 6.86 46.42 17.28
N PHE A 628 6.00 46.92 18.15
CA PHE A 628 5.92 48.34 18.50
C PHE A 628 5.83 48.49 20.01
N LEU A 629 6.34 49.60 20.53
CA LEU A 629 6.25 49.91 21.95
C LEU A 629 4.94 50.64 22.21
N GLN A 630 4.02 49.98 22.93
CA GLN A 630 2.78 50.57 23.37
C GLN A 630 2.96 51.13 24.78
N GLN A 631 2.68 52.42 24.96
CA GLN A 631 2.77 53.08 26.26
C GLN A 631 1.52 52.74 27.08
N GLN A 632 1.70 51.97 28.15
CA GLN A 632 0.63 51.58 29.07
C GLN A 632 0.92 52.24 30.43
N GLY A 633 0.45 53.47 30.61
CA GLY A 633 0.80 54.31 31.76
C GLY A 633 2.25 54.83 31.69
N SER A 634 3.04 54.65 32.76
CA SER A 634 4.44 55.09 32.86
C SER A 634 5.46 54.10 32.28
N HIS A 635 5.02 52.93 31.81
CA HIS A 635 5.90 51.89 31.27
C HIS A 635 5.60 51.61 29.80
N THR A 636 6.66 51.41 29.02
CA THR A 636 6.59 50.94 27.64
C THR A 636 6.47 49.43 27.64
N THR A 637 5.42 48.92 27.00
CA THR A 637 5.17 47.48 26.82
C THR A 637 5.38 47.10 25.36
N LEU A 638 6.04 45.97 25.12
CA LEU A 638 6.19 45.42 23.77
C LEU A 638 4.85 44.85 23.30
N SER A 639 4.34 45.39 22.21
CA SER A 639 3.11 44.94 21.56
C SER A 639 3.44 44.47 20.14
N PHE A 640 2.83 43.36 19.72
CA PHE A 640 3.08 42.75 18.42
C PHE A 640 1.84 42.91 17.54
N ARG A 641 2.03 43.31 16.28
CA ARG A 641 0.93 43.32 15.31
C ARG A 641 0.58 41.87 14.93
N ASN A 642 -0.59 41.41 15.36
CA ASN A 642 -1.11 40.12 14.91
C ASN A 642 -1.61 40.25 13.47
N VAL A 643 -1.00 39.52 12.54
CA VAL A 643 -1.37 39.49 11.11
C VAL A 643 -2.38 38.37 10.85
N CYS A 644 -2.49 37.38 11.74
CA CYS A 644 -3.38 36.26 11.53
C CYS A 644 -4.86 36.69 11.67
N PRO A 645 -5.71 36.43 10.66
CA PRO A 645 -7.13 36.81 10.69
C PRO A 645 -7.98 36.05 11.73
N PHE A 646 -7.47 34.95 12.28
CA PHE A 646 -8.16 34.13 13.29
C PHE A 646 -7.19 33.71 14.41
N THR A 647 -7.70 33.09 15.48
CA THR A 647 -6.89 32.57 16.59
C THR A 647 -6.73 31.06 16.57
N ILE A 648 -7.82 30.34 16.28
CA ILE A 648 -7.83 28.88 16.25
C ILE A 648 -8.76 28.43 15.13
N MET A 649 -8.29 27.50 14.32
CA MET A 649 -9.06 26.72 13.36
C MET A 649 -9.29 25.29 13.90
N ARG A 650 -10.53 24.80 13.88
CA ARG A 650 -10.88 23.42 14.26
C ARG A 650 -11.77 22.77 13.22
N LEU A 651 -11.55 21.49 12.97
CA LEU A 651 -12.42 20.67 12.14
C LEU A 651 -13.47 19.97 13.01
N HIS A 652 -14.72 19.98 12.56
CA HIS A 652 -15.86 19.35 13.23
C HIS A 652 -16.73 18.61 12.21
N ASN A 653 -17.55 17.67 12.70
CA ASN A 653 -18.50 16.90 11.89
C ASN A 653 -17.83 16.18 10.71
N LEU A 654 -16.61 15.68 10.93
CA LEU A 654 -15.94 14.80 9.97
C LEU A 654 -16.70 13.46 9.90
N PRO A 655 -16.89 12.88 8.71
CA PRO A 655 -17.57 11.60 8.58
C PRO A 655 -16.65 10.46 9.02
N ASN A 656 -17.19 9.23 9.16
CA ASN A 656 -16.39 8.04 9.42
C ASN A 656 -15.29 7.91 8.33
N PRO A 657 -13.99 7.91 8.69
CA PRO A 657 -12.89 7.85 7.74
C PRO A 657 -12.98 6.67 6.79
N GLN A 658 -13.37 5.47 7.25
CA GLN A 658 -13.29 4.23 6.44
C GLN A 658 -14.11 4.28 5.16
N ARG A 659 -15.24 5.00 5.20
CA ARG A 659 -16.08 5.22 4.02
C ARG A 659 -15.35 5.94 2.88
N TYR A 660 -14.39 6.80 3.22
CA TYR A 660 -13.72 7.69 2.27
C TYR A 660 -12.22 7.40 2.11
N THR A 661 -11.51 6.98 3.15
CA THR A 661 -10.09 6.60 3.07
C THR A 661 -9.90 5.20 2.53
N ARG A 662 -10.93 4.34 2.65
CA ARG A 662 -10.96 2.95 2.19
C ARG A 662 -9.86 2.09 2.82
N GLN A 663 -9.38 2.49 4.00
CA GLN A 663 -8.39 1.77 4.78
C GLN A 663 -9.06 0.67 5.61
N GLU A 664 -8.61 -0.56 5.41
CA GLU A 664 -8.99 -1.72 6.21
C GLU A 664 -8.09 -1.80 7.43
N ARG A 665 -8.67 -1.76 8.62
CA ARG A 665 -7.91 -1.71 9.87
C ARG A 665 -8.20 -2.93 10.73
N TYR A 666 -7.15 -3.59 11.17
CA TYR A 666 -7.19 -4.72 12.09
C TYR A 666 -6.60 -4.33 13.44
N TRP A 667 -7.05 -5.01 14.48
CA TRP A 667 -6.57 -4.87 15.84
C TRP A 667 -6.12 -6.22 16.37
N ALA A 668 -4.95 -6.27 16.99
CA ALA A 668 -4.37 -7.47 17.58
C ALA A 668 -3.64 -7.13 18.89
N GLN A 669 -3.97 -7.81 19.98
CA GLN A 669 -3.21 -7.70 21.25
C GLN A 669 -2.37 -8.95 21.48
N PRO A 670 -1.30 -8.87 22.29
CA PRO A 670 -0.58 -10.05 22.68
C PRO A 670 -1.45 -10.93 23.60
N PRO A 671 -1.27 -12.26 23.57
CA PRO A 671 -2.01 -13.17 24.45
C PRO A 671 -1.68 -12.86 25.91
N ARG A 672 -2.68 -12.98 26.81
CA ARG A 672 -2.46 -12.69 28.24
C ARG A 672 -1.62 -13.81 28.86
N VAL A 673 -0.51 -13.45 29.49
CA VAL A 673 0.37 -14.41 30.17
C VAL A 673 -0.15 -14.66 31.58
N LEU A 674 -0.22 -15.93 31.99
CA LEU A 674 -0.69 -16.33 33.32
C LEU A 674 0.45 -16.36 34.37
N GLU A 675 1.67 -16.04 33.95
CA GLU A 675 2.82 -15.93 34.86
C GLU A 675 2.62 -14.74 35.83
N PRO A 676 2.87 -14.90 37.14
CA PRO A 676 2.67 -13.82 38.13
C PRO A 676 3.47 -12.55 37.82
N SER A 677 4.57 -12.71 37.07
CA SER A 677 5.45 -11.62 36.68
C SER A 677 4.84 -10.69 35.62
N GLY A 678 3.86 -11.17 34.86
CA GLY A 678 3.22 -10.43 33.77
C GLY A 678 4.09 -10.21 32.52
N PHE A 679 5.26 -10.87 32.43
CA PHE A 679 6.16 -10.77 31.28
C PHE A 679 5.97 -11.90 30.30
N HIS A 680 6.21 -11.62 29.02
CA HIS A 680 6.14 -12.61 27.96
C HIS A 680 7.37 -13.52 27.92
N THR A 681 7.16 -14.78 27.51
CA THR A 681 8.17 -15.78 27.18
C THR A 681 8.33 -15.90 25.66
N GLU A 682 9.40 -16.56 25.20
CA GLU A 682 9.62 -16.84 23.77
C GLU A 682 8.43 -17.56 23.14
N ASN A 683 7.87 -18.55 23.84
CA ASN A 683 6.69 -19.29 23.39
C ASN A 683 5.47 -18.35 23.27
N SER A 684 5.23 -17.47 24.25
CA SER A 684 4.09 -16.55 24.18
C SER A 684 4.23 -15.50 23.07
N LEU A 685 5.46 -15.07 22.76
CA LEU A 685 5.73 -14.21 21.61
C LEU A 685 5.52 -14.99 20.32
N ALA A 686 6.05 -16.22 20.20
CA ALA A 686 5.80 -17.08 19.04
C ALA A 686 4.29 -17.25 18.76
N LEU A 687 3.49 -17.51 19.80
CA LEU A 687 2.04 -17.55 19.67
C LEU A 687 1.45 -16.21 19.20
N TYR A 688 1.95 -15.08 19.72
CA TYR A 688 1.47 -13.76 19.30
C TYR A 688 1.66 -13.54 17.78
N GLN A 689 2.84 -13.81 17.23
CA GLN A 689 3.03 -13.70 15.78
C GLN A 689 2.17 -14.68 14.98
N GLY A 690 1.99 -15.92 15.46
CA GLY A 690 1.14 -16.91 14.78
C GLY A 690 -0.31 -16.46 14.68
N LEU A 691 -0.83 -15.84 15.75
CA LEU A 691 -2.18 -15.25 15.77
C LEU A 691 -2.30 -14.07 14.81
N VAL A 692 -1.27 -13.23 14.72
CA VAL A 692 -1.23 -12.10 13.77
C VAL A 692 -1.15 -12.59 12.33
N TYR A 693 -0.34 -13.61 12.05
CA TYR A 693 -0.27 -14.23 10.72
C TYR A 693 -1.62 -14.80 10.31
N TYR A 694 -2.25 -15.58 11.19
CA TYR A 694 -3.56 -16.17 10.90
C TYR A 694 -4.63 -15.10 10.65
N LEU A 695 -4.60 -13.98 11.38
CA LEU A 695 -5.49 -12.84 11.13
C LEU A 695 -5.31 -12.24 9.72
N LEU A 696 -4.07 -12.08 9.26
CA LEU A 696 -3.77 -11.58 7.92
C LEU A 696 -4.08 -12.62 6.82
N TRP A 697 -3.89 -13.90 7.13
CA TRP A 697 -4.27 -14.99 6.26
C TRP A 697 -5.80 -15.05 6.07
N LEU A 698 -6.58 -14.91 7.14
CA LEU A 698 -8.04 -14.82 7.06
C LEU A 698 -8.50 -13.65 6.19
N HIS A 699 -7.82 -12.51 6.27
CA HIS A 699 -8.07 -11.39 5.37
C HIS A 699 -7.91 -11.78 3.91
N SER A 700 -6.82 -12.48 3.56
CA SER A 700 -6.58 -12.97 2.19
C SER A 700 -7.59 -14.03 1.73
N LYS A 701 -7.97 -14.95 2.63
CA LYS A 701 -8.95 -16.02 2.35
C LYS A 701 -10.38 -15.48 2.17
N TYR A 702 -10.69 -14.34 2.78
CA TYR A 702 -12.02 -13.72 2.69
C TYR A 702 -12.28 -13.05 1.33
N ASP A 703 -11.23 -12.80 0.53
CA ASP A 703 -11.32 -12.21 -0.80
C ASP A 703 -11.62 -13.27 -1.90
N LYS A 704 -12.70 -14.05 -1.67
CA LYS A 704 -13.20 -15.09 -2.58
C LYS A 704 -14.39 -14.60 -3.42
N PRO A 705 -14.68 -15.24 -4.57
CA PRO A 705 -15.83 -14.86 -5.40
C PRO A 705 -17.19 -15.10 -4.74
N TYR A 706 -17.25 -15.99 -3.75
CA TYR A 706 -18.46 -16.33 -3.01
C TYR A 706 -18.66 -15.42 -1.80
N ALA A 707 -19.92 -15.08 -1.50
CA ALA A 707 -20.25 -14.30 -0.33
C ALA A 707 -20.30 -15.17 0.93
N ASP A 708 -19.59 -14.76 1.98
CA ASP A 708 -19.78 -15.34 3.31
C ASP A 708 -21.12 -14.88 3.92
N PRO A 709 -21.79 -15.73 4.73
CA PRO A 709 -23.02 -15.36 5.42
C PRO A 709 -22.87 -14.21 6.42
N VAL A 710 -21.65 -13.98 6.92
CA VAL A 710 -21.31 -12.95 7.91
C VAL A 710 -20.21 -12.06 7.36
N HIS A 711 -20.42 -10.74 7.43
CA HIS A 711 -19.50 -9.73 6.93
C HIS A 711 -18.33 -9.46 7.89
N GLU A 712 -17.58 -10.51 8.22
CA GLU A 712 -16.44 -10.45 9.12
C GLU A 712 -15.40 -11.49 8.73
N SER A 713 -14.19 -11.06 8.36
CA SER A 713 -13.10 -11.97 7.97
C SER A 713 -12.65 -12.90 9.11
N THR A 714 -12.85 -12.48 10.35
CA THR A 714 -12.57 -13.27 11.56
C THR A 714 -13.71 -14.21 11.95
N TRP A 715 -14.83 -14.23 11.21
CA TRP A 715 -15.98 -15.06 11.54
C TRP A 715 -15.65 -16.56 11.60
N HIS A 716 -14.97 -17.08 10.57
CA HIS A 716 -14.63 -18.51 10.48
C HIS A 716 -13.78 -18.97 11.65
N TRP A 717 -12.90 -18.11 12.14
CA TRP A 717 -12.07 -18.39 13.32
C TRP A 717 -12.92 -18.65 14.58
N TRP A 718 -13.95 -17.83 14.80
CA TRP A 718 -14.66 -17.77 16.08
C TRP A 718 -16.05 -18.43 16.09
N LYS A 719 -16.63 -18.75 14.92
CA LYS A 719 -18.02 -19.22 14.77
C LYS A 719 -18.41 -20.34 15.75
N ASN A 720 -17.58 -21.36 15.85
CA ASN A 720 -17.88 -22.55 16.66
C ASN A 720 -17.39 -22.44 18.12
N LYS A 721 -16.62 -21.40 18.45
CA LYS A 721 -15.91 -21.26 19.75
C LYS A 721 -16.45 -20.15 20.63
N LYS A 722 -17.27 -19.25 20.06
CA LYS A 722 -17.86 -18.13 20.79
C LYS A 722 -18.77 -18.57 21.95
N GLN A 723 -19.37 -19.76 21.85
CA GLN A 723 -20.18 -20.34 22.93
C GLN A 723 -19.33 -20.74 24.14
N ASP A 724 -18.06 -21.10 23.93
CA ASP A 724 -17.13 -21.57 24.96
C ASP A 724 -16.21 -20.45 25.49
N GLN A 725 -16.47 -19.19 25.12
CA GLN A 725 -15.64 -18.05 25.55
C GLN A 725 -15.52 -17.97 27.09
N ASP A 726 -16.64 -18.15 27.80
CA ASP A 726 -16.67 -18.12 29.26
C ASP A 726 -15.90 -19.30 29.87
N TYR A 727 -15.90 -20.46 29.21
CA TYR A 727 -15.12 -21.64 29.62
C TYR A 727 -13.62 -21.37 29.52
N TYR A 728 -13.14 -20.84 28.39
CA TYR A 728 -11.73 -20.48 28.22
C TYR A 728 -11.29 -19.40 29.21
N PHE A 729 -12.15 -18.41 29.47
CA PHE A 729 -11.88 -17.37 30.46
C PHE A 729 -11.83 -17.93 31.89
N TYR A 730 -12.71 -18.87 32.22
CA TYR A 730 -12.72 -19.57 33.51
C TYR A 730 -11.43 -20.37 33.72
N LEU A 731 -10.98 -21.15 32.74
CA LEU A 731 -9.71 -21.90 32.83
C LEU A 731 -8.52 -20.97 33.02
N ALA A 732 -8.45 -19.88 32.25
CA ALA A 732 -7.41 -18.88 32.40
C ALA A 732 -7.40 -18.23 33.78
N SER A 733 -8.57 -17.85 34.29
CA SER A 733 -8.73 -17.21 35.61
C SER A 733 -8.33 -18.15 36.75
N ASN A 734 -8.44 -19.46 36.55
CA ASN A 734 -8.00 -20.49 37.50
C ASN A 734 -6.59 -21.03 37.21
N TRP A 735 -5.85 -20.43 36.27
CA TRP A 735 -4.47 -20.78 35.94
C TRP A 735 -4.32 -22.21 35.39
N GLN A 736 -5.39 -22.71 34.78
CA GLN A 736 -5.50 -24.06 34.23
C GLN A 736 -5.42 -24.09 32.70
N SER A 737 -5.19 -22.94 32.05
CA SER A 737 -5.06 -22.86 30.59
C SER A 737 -3.80 -23.58 30.10
N ALA A 738 -3.96 -24.44 29.09
CA ALA A 738 -2.84 -25.08 28.40
C ALA A 738 -1.89 -24.03 27.80
N GLY A 739 -0.58 -24.26 27.89
CA GLY A 739 0.43 -23.32 27.37
C GLY A 739 0.67 -22.05 28.21
N SER A 740 0.07 -21.94 29.42
CA SER A 740 0.27 -20.80 30.36
C SER A 740 -0.14 -19.42 29.81
N VAL A 741 -0.98 -19.40 28.78
CA VAL A 741 -1.47 -18.19 28.11
C VAL A 741 -2.98 -18.24 27.92
N HIS A 742 -3.59 -17.07 27.78
CA HIS A 742 -5.00 -16.92 27.45
C HIS A 742 -5.16 -16.00 26.24
N ILE A 743 -5.86 -16.51 25.23
CA ILE A 743 -6.16 -15.79 23.98
C ILE A 743 -7.57 -15.21 24.12
N ASP A 744 -7.65 -13.88 24.14
CA ASP A 744 -8.92 -13.15 24.15
C ASP A 744 -9.41 -12.99 22.71
N MET A 745 -10.55 -13.63 22.38
CA MET A 745 -11.12 -13.62 21.03
C MET A 745 -11.45 -12.21 20.55
N MET A 746 -11.83 -11.31 21.47
CA MET A 746 -12.20 -9.93 21.13
C MET A 746 -10.98 -9.06 20.79
N SER A 747 -9.79 -9.54 21.10
CA SER A 747 -8.53 -8.86 20.84
C SER A 747 -8.05 -9.00 19.40
N TYR A 748 -8.65 -9.88 18.57
CA TYR A 748 -8.30 -10.07 17.16
C TYR A 748 -9.53 -9.89 16.28
N ARG A 749 -9.65 -8.70 15.68
CA ARG A 749 -10.81 -8.36 14.84
C ARG A 749 -10.49 -7.28 13.83
N LYS A 750 -11.32 -7.23 12.79
CA LYS A 750 -11.41 -6.09 11.89
C LYS A 750 -12.23 -4.96 12.53
N ILE A 751 -11.78 -3.72 12.37
CA ILE A 751 -12.48 -2.52 12.84
C ILE A 751 -13.25 -1.94 11.66
N TYR A 752 -14.56 -1.70 11.82
CA TYR A 752 -15.43 -1.10 10.79
C TYR A 752 -15.95 0.32 11.15
N ASP A 753 -15.79 0.72 12.42
CA ASP A 753 -16.26 2.00 12.95
C ASP A 753 -15.13 2.83 13.58
N VAL A 754 -14.15 3.21 12.77
CA VAL A 754 -13.09 4.14 13.21
C VAL A 754 -13.70 5.52 13.45
N LYS A 755 -13.50 6.06 14.66
CA LYS A 755 -13.90 7.44 14.96
C LYS A 755 -12.97 8.43 14.24
N PRO A 756 -13.50 9.47 13.58
CA PRO A 756 -12.68 10.47 12.91
C PRO A 756 -11.84 11.24 13.92
N GLY A 757 -10.58 11.51 13.54
CA GLY A 757 -9.72 12.43 14.27
C GLY A 757 -10.12 13.89 14.08
N TYR A 758 -9.32 14.82 14.61
CA TYR A 758 -9.51 16.26 14.44
C TYR A 758 -8.78 16.84 13.21
N GLN A 759 -8.40 15.98 12.26
CA GLN A 759 -7.65 16.34 11.05
C GLN A 759 -8.35 15.78 9.83
N LEU A 760 -8.13 16.40 8.66
CA LEU A 760 -8.57 15.83 7.39
C LEU A 760 -7.77 14.53 7.12
N PRO A 761 -8.39 13.54 6.45
CA PRO A 761 -7.69 12.33 6.05
C PRO A 761 -6.60 12.63 5.00
N GLU A 762 -5.63 11.73 4.88
CA GLU A 762 -4.53 11.87 3.90
C GLU A 762 -5.01 11.89 2.44
N ARG A 763 -6.11 11.18 2.15
CA ARG A 763 -6.78 11.13 0.86
C ARG A 763 -8.23 10.68 1.03
N ILE A 764 -9.08 11.02 0.08
CA ILE A 764 -10.45 10.49 -0.02
C ILE A 764 -10.74 9.91 -1.39
N PHE A 765 -11.63 8.93 -1.46
CA PHE A 765 -12.17 8.36 -2.69
C PHE A 765 -13.64 8.76 -2.84
N LEU A 766 -14.02 9.21 -4.04
CA LEU A 766 -15.39 9.54 -4.42
C LEU A 766 -15.84 8.67 -5.59
N ASP A 767 -16.93 7.94 -5.36
CA ASP A 767 -17.69 7.22 -6.39
C ASP A 767 -18.73 8.16 -7.02
N LYS A 768 -19.42 7.69 -8.07
CA LYS A 768 -20.37 8.46 -8.87
C LYS A 768 -21.45 9.12 -8.01
N GLY A 769 -21.54 10.44 -8.06
CA GLY A 769 -22.52 11.25 -7.33
C GLY A 769 -22.34 11.26 -5.81
N THR A 770 -21.25 10.72 -5.27
CA THR A 770 -20.99 10.74 -3.82
C THR A 770 -20.53 12.12 -3.34
N SER A 771 -20.73 12.40 -2.05
CA SER A 771 -20.32 13.66 -1.44
C SER A 771 -19.60 13.45 -0.11
N TYR A 772 -18.62 14.32 0.16
CA TYR A 772 -17.86 14.40 1.41
C TYR A 772 -18.18 15.73 2.10
N ARG A 773 -18.66 15.66 3.35
CA ARG A 773 -19.15 16.83 4.10
C ARG A 773 -18.43 16.96 5.42
N PHE A 774 -17.97 18.16 5.75
CA PHE A 774 -17.34 18.47 7.03
C PHE A 774 -17.52 19.96 7.35
N SER A 775 -17.09 20.37 8.54
CA SER A 775 -17.20 21.77 8.97
C SER A 775 -15.91 22.31 9.57
N ILE A 776 -15.62 23.59 9.28
CA ILE A 776 -14.47 24.34 9.78
C ILE A 776 -14.98 25.42 10.72
N PHE A 777 -14.52 25.37 11.96
CA PHE A 777 -14.83 26.36 12.98
C PHE A 777 -13.62 27.27 13.22
N LEU A 778 -13.81 28.57 12.94
CA LEU A 778 -12.80 29.61 13.13
C LEU A 778 -13.20 30.50 14.31
N THR A 779 -12.24 30.80 15.19
CA THR A 779 -12.40 31.77 16.29
C THR A 779 -11.61 33.03 15.98
N VAL A 780 -12.16 34.20 16.30
CA VAL A 780 -11.52 35.50 16.01
C VAL A 780 -11.26 36.28 17.29
N ARG A 781 -10.16 37.04 17.31
CA ARG A 781 -9.79 37.92 18.42
C ARG A 781 -10.35 39.33 18.19
N GLY A 782 -11.08 39.88 19.17
CA GLY A 782 -11.54 41.28 19.15
C GLY A 782 -12.88 41.52 18.43
N ARG A 783 -13.18 42.80 18.13
CA ARG A 783 -14.42 43.25 17.45
C ARG A 783 -14.31 43.18 15.91
N SER A 784 -13.90 42.04 15.37
CA SER A 784 -13.73 41.85 13.91
C SER A 784 -15.04 41.72 13.15
N PHE A 785 -16.17 41.59 13.87
CA PHE A 785 -17.51 41.74 13.34
C PHE A 785 -17.95 43.18 13.58
N LYS A 786 -17.90 44.02 12.55
CA LYS A 786 -18.45 45.38 12.60
C LYS A 786 -19.91 45.31 12.15
N SER A 787 -20.80 45.89 12.96
CA SER A 787 -22.14 46.25 12.54
C SER A 787 -22.05 47.64 11.90
N GLU A 788 -22.26 47.76 10.59
CA GLU A 788 -22.56 49.07 10.01
C GLU A 788 -24.02 49.41 10.35
N LEU A 789 -24.21 50.57 10.98
CA LEU A 789 -25.53 51.16 11.23
C LEU A 789 -25.97 51.84 9.93
N GLU A 790 -26.64 51.10 9.05
CA GLU A 790 -27.49 51.74 8.04
C GLU A 790 -28.95 51.33 8.23
N LEU A 791 -29.80 52.34 8.06
CA LEU A 791 -31.19 52.40 8.46
C LEU A 791 -32.07 51.79 7.36
N ASP A 792 -32.13 50.45 7.25
CA ASP A 792 -33.36 49.72 6.90
C ASP A 792 -33.20 48.19 6.91
N ASN A 793 -34.32 47.51 7.12
CA ASN A 793 -34.45 46.08 7.44
C ASN A 793 -33.83 45.10 6.42
N THR A 794 -32.55 44.76 6.58
CA THR A 794 -31.94 43.40 6.49
C THR A 794 -30.44 43.54 6.69
N PHE A 795 -29.87 42.93 7.74
CA PHE A 795 -28.46 43.09 8.10
C PHE A 795 -27.56 42.02 7.43
N PRO A 796 -26.82 42.29 6.34
CA PRO A 796 -25.73 41.41 5.95
C PRO A 796 -24.55 41.63 6.90
N LEU A 797 -24.44 40.78 7.93
CA LEU A 797 -23.30 40.78 8.84
C LEU A 797 -22.03 40.38 8.06
N ARG A 798 -21.23 41.36 7.64
CA ARG A 798 -20.03 41.11 6.82
C ARG A 798 -18.87 40.68 7.72
N SER A 799 -18.51 39.40 7.70
CA SER A 799 -17.30 38.92 8.37
C SER A 799 -16.06 39.25 7.54
N GLN A 800 -15.00 39.75 8.19
CA GLN A 800 -13.67 39.86 7.55
C GLN A 800 -13.01 38.50 7.28
N LEU A 801 -13.58 37.40 7.79
CA LEU A 801 -13.14 36.05 7.51
C LEU A 801 -13.70 35.55 6.18
N GLY A 802 -12.80 35.17 5.26
CA GLY A 802 -13.13 34.47 4.03
C GLY A 802 -12.49 33.08 3.99
N LEU A 803 -13.24 32.10 3.49
CA LEU A 803 -12.74 30.77 3.18
C LEU A 803 -12.77 30.59 1.66
N GLY A 804 -11.61 30.42 1.04
CA GLY A 804 -11.46 30.08 -0.37
C GLY A 804 -11.28 28.59 -0.55
N LEU A 805 -11.94 28.04 -1.58
CA LEU A 805 -11.71 26.68 -2.06
C LEU A 805 -11.22 26.76 -3.50
N VAL A 806 -10.12 26.08 -3.80
CA VAL A 806 -9.59 25.92 -5.16
C VAL A 806 -9.77 24.46 -5.55
N LEU A 807 -10.47 24.23 -6.66
CA LEU A 807 -10.70 22.91 -7.23
C LEU A 807 -9.77 22.71 -8.41
N SER A 808 -9.04 21.61 -8.41
CA SER A 808 -8.09 21.29 -9.46
C SER A 808 -8.78 20.80 -10.74
N ASP A 809 -9.91 20.08 -10.58
CA ASP A 809 -10.77 19.62 -11.68
C ASP A 809 -12.21 20.11 -11.51
N PRO A 810 -12.51 21.38 -11.82
CA PRO A 810 -13.86 21.94 -11.68
C PRO A 810 -14.86 21.33 -12.68
N SER A 811 -14.37 20.66 -13.75
CA SER A 811 -15.22 19.86 -14.64
C SER A 811 -15.81 18.66 -13.91
N CYS A 812 -15.11 18.07 -12.94
CA CYS A 812 -15.51 16.82 -12.29
C CYS A 812 -16.06 16.98 -10.88
N ILE A 813 -15.45 17.87 -10.10
CA ILE A 813 -15.86 18.13 -8.73
C ILE A 813 -16.59 19.46 -8.67
N HIS A 814 -17.57 19.54 -7.79
CA HIS A 814 -18.05 20.83 -7.30
C HIS A 814 -17.94 20.89 -5.77
N ALA A 815 -17.78 22.10 -5.26
CA ALA A 815 -17.75 22.37 -3.85
C ALA A 815 -18.78 23.45 -3.49
N VAL A 816 -19.47 23.24 -2.38
CA VAL A 816 -20.44 24.19 -1.83
C VAL A 816 -20.00 24.53 -0.41
N VAL A 817 -19.89 25.83 -0.12
CA VAL A 817 -19.58 26.35 1.21
C VAL A 817 -20.76 27.12 1.74
N LYS A 818 -21.23 26.76 2.94
CA LYS A 818 -22.26 27.51 3.68
C LYS A 818 -21.68 28.08 4.96
N GLN A 819 -21.78 29.38 5.14
CA GLN A 819 -21.27 30.07 6.32
C GLN A 819 -22.37 30.31 7.36
N LYS A 820 -22.03 30.14 8.64
CA LYS A 820 -22.85 30.54 9.78
C LYS A 820 -21.99 31.29 10.81
N ILE A 821 -22.40 32.50 11.19
CA ILE A 821 -21.66 33.34 12.14
C ILE A 821 -22.27 33.23 13.54
N PHE A 822 -21.42 33.12 14.56
CA PHE A 822 -21.79 33.12 15.97
C PHE A 822 -21.18 34.35 16.68
N ILE A 823 -21.95 35.43 16.75
CA ILE A 823 -21.51 36.72 17.32
C ILE A 823 -21.12 36.56 18.79
N ASN A 824 -21.94 35.89 19.60
CA ASN A 824 -21.69 35.69 21.03
C ASN A 824 -20.37 34.93 21.34
N ARG A 825 -19.83 34.19 20.36
CA ARG A 825 -18.60 33.39 20.50
C ARG A 825 -17.45 33.95 19.67
N ASN A 826 -17.64 35.10 19.00
CA ASN A 826 -16.71 35.65 18.01
C ASN A 826 -16.18 34.58 17.04
N SER A 827 -17.07 33.74 16.52
CA SER A 827 -16.67 32.59 15.70
C SER A 827 -17.51 32.44 14.43
N ALA A 828 -16.95 31.76 13.45
CA ALA A 828 -17.60 31.43 12.19
C ALA A 828 -17.47 29.92 11.93
N LEU A 829 -18.57 29.30 11.49
CA LEU A 829 -18.63 27.91 11.09
C LEU A 829 -18.89 27.84 9.59
N PHE A 830 -18.01 27.18 8.86
CA PHE A 830 -18.12 26.94 7.43
C PHE A 830 -18.43 25.46 7.21
N TRP A 831 -19.58 25.16 6.61
CA TRP A 831 -19.94 23.83 6.15
C TRP A 831 -19.44 23.65 4.73
N VAL A 832 -18.53 22.71 4.53
CA VAL A 832 -17.96 22.38 3.23
C VAL A 832 -18.56 21.07 2.75
N THR A 833 -19.12 21.07 1.54
CA THR A 833 -19.60 19.88 0.85
C THR A 833 -18.85 19.76 -0.47
N LEU A 834 -18.10 18.68 -0.63
CA LEU A 834 -17.42 18.30 -1.87
C LEU A 834 -18.23 17.19 -2.53
N SER A 835 -18.49 17.29 -3.82
CA SER A 835 -19.30 16.30 -4.53
C SER A 835 -18.84 16.07 -5.96
N ASP A 836 -18.93 14.81 -6.37
CA ASP A 836 -18.75 14.40 -7.76
C ASP A 836 -19.94 14.87 -8.63
N LYS A 837 -19.66 15.23 -9.90
CA LYS A 837 -20.67 15.68 -10.88
C LYS A 837 -21.26 14.54 -11.73
N SER A 838 -20.86 13.29 -11.51
CA SER A 838 -21.41 12.08 -12.14
C SER A 838 -21.18 11.94 -13.64
N PHE A 839 -20.27 12.70 -14.28
CA PHE A 839 -20.05 12.59 -15.74
C PHE A 839 -18.61 12.34 -16.18
N CYS A 840 -17.62 12.40 -15.28
CA CYS A 840 -16.25 12.56 -15.74
C CYS A 840 -15.56 11.31 -16.27
N PHE A 841 -15.93 10.10 -15.83
CA PHE A 841 -15.13 8.91 -16.08
C PHE A 841 -15.97 7.70 -16.46
N ASP A 842 -15.33 6.81 -17.21
CA ASP A 842 -15.84 5.49 -17.50
C ASP A 842 -15.70 4.56 -16.30
N GLN A 843 -16.37 3.41 -16.38
CA GLN A 843 -16.27 2.40 -15.33
C GLN A 843 -14.88 1.76 -15.32
N GLY A 844 -14.31 1.65 -14.13
CA GLY A 844 -13.03 0.98 -13.89
C GLY A 844 -13.14 -0.04 -12.77
N ILE A 845 -12.20 -0.98 -12.74
CA ILE A 845 -12.07 -1.96 -11.66
C ILE A 845 -11.75 -1.21 -10.35
N SER A 846 -12.24 -1.72 -9.21
CA SER A 846 -11.99 -1.18 -7.88
C SER A 846 -10.53 -0.82 -7.63
N GLY A 847 -10.25 0.46 -7.36
CA GLY A 847 -8.91 0.99 -7.09
C GLY A 847 -8.10 1.41 -8.33
N HIS A 848 -8.61 1.16 -9.55
CA HIS A 848 -7.91 1.39 -10.81
C HIS A 848 -8.48 2.55 -11.62
N HIS A 849 -7.66 3.08 -12.54
CA HIS A 849 -8.02 4.20 -13.42
C HIS A 849 -8.62 5.39 -12.66
N LEU A 850 -8.11 5.64 -11.45
CA LEU A 850 -8.57 6.72 -10.59
C LEU A 850 -7.96 8.03 -11.03
N VAL A 851 -8.80 9.06 -11.14
CA VAL A 851 -8.30 10.40 -11.39
C VAL A 851 -7.83 11.03 -10.10
N LYS A 852 -6.54 11.39 -10.11
CA LYS A 852 -5.86 12.12 -9.03
C LYS A 852 -6.23 13.59 -9.17
N THR A 853 -6.92 14.13 -8.18
CA THR A 853 -7.24 15.55 -8.10
C THR A 853 -7.14 16.01 -6.65
N SER A 854 -7.47 17.26 -6.36
CA SER A 854 -7.40 17.79 -5.00
C SER A 854 -8.31 18.99 -4.79
N VAL A 855 -8.57 19.27 -3.53
CA VAL A 855 -9.23 20.49 -3.08
C VAL A 855 -8.32 21.21 -2.10
N MET A 856 -7.97 22.45 -2.44
CA MET A 856 -7.21 23.32 -1.55
C MET A 856 -8.17 24.24 -0.80
N ILE A 857 -8.08 24.22 0.52
CA ILE A 857 -8.90 24.99 1.45
C ILE A 857 -8.01 26.03 2.10
N LYS A 858 -8.29 27.31 1.84
CA LYS A 858 -7.48 28.42 2.30
C LYS A 858 -8.32 29.44 3.05
N VAL A 859 -7.91 29.79 4.26
CA VAL A 859 -8.42 30.96 4.95
C VAL A 859 -7.69 32.19 4.38
N VAL A 860 -8.45 33.15 3.86
CA VAL A 860 -7.87 34.32 3.20
C VAL A 860 -6.99 35.08 4.18
N GLY A 861 -5.73 35.33 3.80
CA GLY A 861 -4.75 36.02 4.62
C GLY A 861 -4.00 35.17 5.66
N SER A 862 -4.16 33.84 5.68
CA SER A 862 -3.52 32.99 6.68
C SER A 862 -2.14 32.43 6.30
N ALA A 863 -1.88 32.24 5.01
CA ALA A 863 -0.68 31.55 4.51
C ALA A 863 0.63 32.24 4.98
N GLY A 864 1.42 31.54 5.77
CA GLY A 864 2.68 32.05 6.36
C GLY A 864 2.53 33.02 7.53
N HIS A 865 1.31 33.29 8.03
CA HIS A 865 1.06 34.26 9.12
C HIS A 865 0.34 33.68 10.34
N CYS A 866 -0.32 32.53 10.19
CA CYS A 866 -1.15 31.93 11.23
C CYS A 866 -0.48 30.68 11.81
N PHE A 867 -0.17 30.72 13.10
CA PHE A 867 0.48 29.63 13.82
C PHE A 867 -0.28 29.28 15.10
N GLN A 868 -0.39 27.99 15.38
CA GLN A 868 -0.90 27.45 16.64
C GLN A 868 0.23 26.77 17.40
N ASN A 869 0.43 27.17 18.65
CA ASN A 869 1.35 26.45 19.53
C ASN A 869 0.71 25.14 20.00
N THR A 870 1.36 24.04 19.69
CA THR A 870 1.02 22.70 20.16
C THR A 870 2.13 22.17 21.07
N ILE A 871 1.88 21.04 21.74
CA ILE A 871 2.90 20.38 22.57
C ILE A 871 4.10 19.93 21.72
N GLN A 872 3.90 19.65 20.43
CA GLN A 872 4.95 19.25 19.48
C GLN A 872 5.68 20.45 18.85
N GLY A 873 5.26 21.69 19.15
CA GLY A 873 5.79 22.91 18.54
C GLY A 873 4.72 23.72 17.79
N PRO A 874 5.10 24.83 17.15
CA PRO A 874 4.17 25.63 16.36
C PRO A 874 3.78 24.91 15.08
N ARG A 875 2.50 24.95 14.74
CA ARG A 875 1.93 24.40 13.50
C ARG A 875 1.24 25.50 12.72
N MET A 876 1.49 25.58 11.41
CA MET A 876 0.81 26.54 10.55
C MET A 876 -0.69 26.19 10.40
N GLN A 877 -1.56 27.20 10.38
CA GLN A 877 -3.00 27.03 10.24
C GLN A 877 -3.57 27.76 9.02
N GLY A 878 -4.70 27.26 8.51
CA GLY A 878 -5.51 27.95 7.51
C GLY A 878 -5.18 27.62 6.06
N ASN A 879 -4.22 26.73 5.78
CA ASN A 879 -4.04 26.12 4.46
C ASN A 879 -4.12 24.60 4.61
N LEU A 880 -5.04 23.95 3.89
CA LEU A 880 -5.20 22.50 3.89
C LEU A 880 -5.37 22.05 2.44
N MET A 881 -4.57 21.08 1.98
CA MET A 881 -4.80 20.39 0.72
C MET A 881 -5.38 19.00 1.03
N LEU A 882 -6.48 18.65 0.35
CA LEU A 882 -7.08 17.32 0.44
C LEU A 882 -6.98 16.64 -0.93
N PRO A 883 -6.11 15.64 -1.10
CA PRO A 883 -6.11 14.77 -2.27
C PRO A 883 -7.45 14.01 -2.39
N VAL A 884 -8.02 14.03 -3.59
CA VAL A 884 -9.28 13.38 -3.93
C VAL A 884 -9.04 12.45 -5.12
N PHE A 885 -9.49 11.20 -4.99
CA PHE A 885 -9.48 10.22 -6.06
C PHE A 885 -10.91 9.99 -6.52
N ILE A 886 -11.17 10.20 -7.82
CA ILE A 886 -12.50 9.97 -8.40
C ILE A 886 -12.45 8.69 -9.23
N GLY A 887 -13.42 7.82 -9.03
CA GLY A 887 -13.56 6.55 -9.76
C GLY A 887 -14.09 5.45 -8.85
N CYS A 888 -13.86 4.19 -9.19
CA CYS A 888 -14.29 3.08 -8.35
C CYS A 888 -13.40 2.96 -7.09
N PRO A 889 -13.94 3.22 -5.89
CA PRO A 889 -13.15 3.17 -4.66
C PRO A 889 -12.64 1.75 -4.37
N PRO A 890 -11.40 1.60 -3.84
CA PRO A 890 -10.85 0.30 -3.51
C PRO A 890 -11.66 -0.42 -2.43
N GLY A 891 -11.61 -1.76 -2.42
CA GLY A 891 -12.27 -2.61 -1.43
C GLY A 891 -13.77 -2.84 -1.65
N LYS A 892 -14.37 -2.34 -2.75
CA LYS A 892 -15.73 -2.76 -3.14
C LYS A 892 -15.63 -3.92 -4.11
N ARG A 893 -16.38 -4.99 -3.86
CA ARG A 893 -16.43 -6.16 -4.75
C ARG A 893 -17.85 -6.65 -4.97
N LEU A 894 -18.03 -7.34 -6.10
CA LEU A 894 -19.22 -8.14 -6.35
C LEU A 894 -18.95 -9.56 -5.82
N ALA A 895 -19.94 -10.16 -5.18
CA ALA A 895 -19.86 -11.51 -4.63
C ALA A 895 -21.12 -12.30 -5.00
N PHE A 896 -20.97 -13.60 -5.26
CA PHE A 896 -22.13 -14.46 -5.53
C PHE A 896 -22.84 -14.82 -4.22
N ASP A 897 -24.14 -14.50 -4.14
CA ASP A 897 -24.98 -14.81 -2.98
C ASP A 897 -25.46 -16.25 -3.04
N ILE A 898 -24.65 -17.19 -2.54
CA ILE A 898 -24.98 -18.62 -2.58
C ILE A 898 -26.27 -18.88 -1.78
N THR A 899 -26.36 -18.34 -0.56
CA THR A 899 -27.44 -18.66 0.38
C THR A 899 -28.80 -18.26 -0.18
N TYR A 900 -28.93 -17.01 -0.62
CA TYR A 900 -30.20 -16.52 -1.17
C TYR A 900 -30.51 -17.16 -2.53
N THR A 901 -29.48 -17.39 -3.36
CA THR A 901 -29.64 -18.09 -4.63
C THR A 901 -30.19 -19.49 -4.42
N LEU A 902 -29.63 -20.28 -3.51
CA LEU A 902 -30.10 -21.64 -3.22
C LEU A 902 -31.54 -21.61 -2.67
N GLU A 903 -31.84 -20.74 -1.71
CA GLU A 903 -33.17 -20.66 -1.12
C GLU A 903 -34.24 -20.29 -2.17
N TYR A 904 -33.96 -19.28 -3.01
CA TYR A 904 -34.87 -18.83 -4.06
C TYR A 904 -35.07 -19.90 -5.14
N ASN A 905 -34.00 -20.57 -5.60
CA ASN A 905 -34.11 -21.65 -6.59
C ASN A 905 -34.94 -22.82 -6.05
N ARG A 906 -34.77 -23.20 -4.78
CA ARG A 906 -35.58 -24.25 -4.12
C ARG A 906 -37.07 -23.90 -4.14
N LEU A 907 -37.41 -22.65 -3.84
CA LEU A 907 -38.79 -22.17 -3.84
C LEU A 907 -39.41 -22.13 -5.25
N GLN A 908 -38.65 -21.69 -6.25
CA GLN A 908 -39.16 -21.53 -7.62
C GLN A 908 -39.25 -22.86 -8.39
N ASN A 909 -38.25 -23.73 -8.27
CA ASN A 909 -38.20 -25.00 -8.99
C ASN A 909 -38.99 -26.12 -8.26
N LYS A 910 -39.36 -25.93 -6.98
CA LYS A 910 -40.09 -26.90 -6.14
C LYS A 910 -39.40 -28.27 -6.02
N HIS A 911 -38.08 -28.29 -6.16
CA HIS A 911 -37.25 -29.49 -6.04
C HIS A 911 -36.17 -29.27 -4.97
N TYR A 912 -35.74 -30.34 -4.30
CA TYR A 912 -34.62 -30.27 -3.35
C TYR A 912 -33.28 -30.32 -4.10
N PHE A 913 -32.25 -29.70 -3.54
CA PHE A 913 -30.90 -29.78 -4.08
C PHE A 913 -30.26 -31.13 -3.72
N ASP A 914 -30.20 -32.04 -4.68
CA ASP A 914 -29.57 -33.37 -4.53
C ASP A 914 -28.17 -33.36 -5.14
N CYS A 915 -27.20 -32.88 -4.36
CA CYS A 915 -25.78 -32.91 -4.72
C CYS A 915 -25.17 -34.28 -4.36
N VAL A 916 -24.45 -34.91 -5.28
CA VAL A 916 -23.74 -36.18 -4.99
C VAL A 916 -22.56 -35.91 -4.04
N HIS A 917 -21.84 -34.80 -4.26
CA HIS A 917 -20.78 -34.31 -3.39
C HIS A 917 -21.11 -32.86 -3.00
N VAL A 918 -21.49 -32.66 -1.73
CA VAL A 918 -21.83 -31.32 -1.23
C VAL A 918 -20.54 -30.56 -0.93
N ASP A 919 -20.28 -29.52 -1.71
CA ASP A 919 -19.32 -28.47 -1.37
C ASP A 919 -20.10 -27.25 -0.86
N LEU A 920 -19.75 -26.77 0.33
CA LEU A 920 -20.40 -25.61 0.95
C LEU A 920 -20.03 -24.29 0.25
N GLU A 921 -18.87 -24.22 -0.41
CA GLU A 921 -18.39 -23.04 -1.12
C GLU A 921 -18.73 -23.07 -2.62
N MET A 922 -19.02 -24.25 -3.18
CA MET A 922 -19.39 -24.43 -4.59
C MET A 922 -20.74 -25.14 -4.72
N PRO A 923 -21.86 -24.40 -4.78
CA PRO A 923 -23.17 -25.01 -4.92
C PRO A 923 -23.33 -25.71 -6.27
N CYS A 924 -23.98 -26.87 -6.25
CA CYS A 924 -24.33 -27.60 -7.45
C CYS A 924 -25.77 -27.32 -7.89
N PHE A 925 -25.99 -27.33 -9.21
CA PHE A 925 -27.29 -27.10 -9.81
C PHE A 925 -27.63 -28.22 -10.78
N HIS A 926 -28.89 -28.65 -10.77
CA HIS A 926 -29.38 -29.67 -11.69
C HIS A 926 -29.59 -29.07 -13.09
N PHE A 927 -29.08 -29.72 -14.14
CA PHE A 927 -29.10 -29.21 -15.51
C PHE A 927 -30.48 -28.77 -16.02
N ARG A 928 -31.56 -29.48 -15.64
CA ARG A 928 -32.92 -29.18 -16.11
C ARG A 928 -33.58 -28.00 -15.40
N ASP A 929 -33.03 -27.58 -14.27
CA ASP A 929 -33.63 -26.57 -13.43
C ASP A 929 -33.30 -25.18 -13.98
N THR A 930 -34.23 -24.22 -13.83
CA THR A 930 -33.91 -22.84 -14.16
C THR A 930 -33.03 -22.27 -13.05
N PHE A 931 -31.87 -21.72 -13.41
CA PHE A 931 -30.93 -21.10 -12.48
C PHE A 931 -31.25 -19.62 -12.32
N TYR A 932 -31.47 -19.18 -11.07
CA TYR A 932 -31.73 -17.78 -10.71
C TYR A 932 -30.58 -17.19 -9.87
N PRO A 933 -29.56 -16.55 -10.46
CA PRO A 933 -28.42 -16.02 -9.70
C PRO A 933 -28.73 -14.69 -8.99
N PHE A 934 -28.19 -14.54 -7.78
CA PHE A 934 -28.17 -13.28 -7.05
C PHE A 934 -26.75 -12.90 -6.63
N PHE A 935 -26.50 -11.59 -6.57
CA PHE A 935 -25.19 -11.04 -6.26
C PHE A 935 -25.30 -10.00 -5.15
N LEU A 936 -24.25 -9.89 -4.34
CA LEU A 936 -24.07 -8.85 -3.33
C LEU A 936 -22.96 -7.90 -3.76
N ILE A 937 -23.12 -6.61 -3.48
CA ILE A 937 -21.99 -5.69 -3.35
C ILE A 937 -21.53 -5.79 -1.90
N GLN A 938 -20.27 -6.13 -1.70
CA GLN A 938 -19.62 -6.14 -0.40
C GLN A 938 -18.56 -5.05 -0.33
N ASP A 939 -18.63 -4.25 0.71
CA ASP A 939 -17.68 -3.21 1.04
C ASP A 939 -16.72 -3.73 2.12
N MET A 940 -15.52 -4.12 1.70
CA MET A 940 -14.51 -4.67 2.59
C MET A 940 -14.03 -3.65 3.63
N ALA A 941 -14.06 -2.35 3.32
CA ALA A 941 -13.56 -1.32 4.21
C ALA A 941 -14.56 -0.94 5.31
N THR A 942 -15.86 -0.84 4.98
CA THR A 942 -16.90 -0.47 5.95
C THR A 942 -17.64 -1.66 6.55
N GLY A 943 -17.53 -2.85 5.96
CA GLY A 943 -18.31 -4.02 6.36
C GLY A 943 -19.76 -3.98 5.85
N ASP A 944 -20.14 -2.95 5.08
CA ASP A 944 -21.47 -2.85 4.50
C ASP A 944 -21.63 -3.88 3.38
N SER A 945 -22.81 -4.48 3.32
CA SER A 945 -23.20 -5.36 2.21
C SER A 945 -24.63 -5.08 1.78
N GLY A 946 -24.93 -5.34 0.53
CA GLY A 946 -26.29 -5.24 0.03
C GLY A 946 -26.45 -5.93 -1.32
N SER A 947 -27.69 -6.31 -1.65
CA SER A 947 -27.98 -6.93 -2.94
C SER A 947 -27.64 -6.00 -4.10
N PHE A 948 -26.96 -6.54 -5.11
CA PHE A 948 -26.72 -5.85 -6.36
C PHE A 948 -28.04 -5.72 -7.13
N LYS A 949 -28.46 -4.47 -7.38
CA LYS A 949 -29.71 -4.15 -8.11
C LYS A 949 -29.47 -3.66 -9.53
N GLY A 950 -28.21 -3.47 -9.92
CA GLY A 950 -27.83 -3.02 -11.25
C GLY A 950 -28.06 -4.07 -12.33
N SER A 951 -27.93 -3.64 -13.58
CA SER A 951 -27.96 -4.53 -14.74
C SER A 951 -26.55 -5.08 -15.00
N TYR A 952 -26.48 -6.32 -15.49
CA TYR A 952 -25.22 -7.02 -15.74
C TYR A 952 -25.33 -7.97 -16.95
N VAL A 953 -24.18 -8.35 -17.48
CA VAL A 953 -24.02 -9.40 -18.49
C VAL A 953 -23.38 -10.60 -17.81
N LEU A 954 -23.87 -11.80 -18.12
CA LEU A 954 -23.25 -13.05 -17.73
C LEU A 954 -22.67 -13.73 -18.97
N LYS A 955 -21.48 -14.32 -18.84
CA LYS A 955 -20.79 -15.06 -19.89
C LYS A 955 -20.17 -16.31 -19.29
N VAL A 956 -20.31 -17.44 -19.97
CA VAL A 956 -19.52 -18.65 -19.73
C VAL A 956 -18.18 -18.47 -20.45
N VAL A 957 -17.10 -18.36 -19.68
CA VAL A 957 -15.75 -18.06 -20.19
C VAL A 957 -14.81 -19.26 -20.13
N GLY A 958 -15.28 -20.38 -19.59
CA GLY A 958 -14.55 -21.63 -19.57
C GLY A 958 -15.39 -22.76 -19.01
N GLY A 959 -14.87 -23.97 -19.09
CA GLY A 959 -15.48 -25.12 -18.46
C GLY A 959 -14.75 -26.43 -18.70
N GLY A 960 -15.10 -27.44 -17.92
CA GLY A 960 -14.49 -28.77 -17.99
C GLY A 960 -15.23 -29.81 -17.14
N PRO A 961 -14.92 -31.10 -17.31
CA PRO A 961 -15.57 -32.17 -16.56
C PRO A 961 -15.10 -32.24 -15.08
N ASN A 962 -13.89 -31.75 -14.77
CA ASN A 962 -13.32 -31.71 -13.42
C ASN A 962 -12.77 -30.30 -13.15
N VAL A 963 -12.68 -29.91 -11.87
CA VAL A 963 -12.15 -28.61 -11.41
C VAL A 963 -10.71 -28.38 -11.89
N ASP A 964 -9.86 -29.41 -11.86
CA ASP A 964 -8.45 -29.31 -12.30
C ASP A 964 -8.30 -29.21 -13.83
N ASN A 965 -9.33 -29.56 -14.59
CA ASN A 965 -9.33 -29.64 -16.06
C ASN A 965 -10.29 -28.63 -16.71
N ILE A 966 -10.42 -27.43 -16.13
CA ILE A 966 -11.22 -26.34 -16.72
C ILE A 966 -10.42 -25.69 -17.85
N LYS A 967 -10.94 -25.74 -19.08
CA LYS A 967 -10.38 -25.01 -20.23
C LYS A 967 -10.97 -23.60 -20.28
N GLU A 968 -10.12 -22.58 -20.39
CA GLU A 968 -10.54 -21.22 -20.72
C GLU A 968 -10.86 -21.11 -22.22
N TYR A 969 -11.95 -20.42 -22.53
CA TYR A 969 -12.42 -20.24 -23.90
C TYR A 969 -11.79 -19.00 -24.54
N SER A 970 -11.51 -19.06 -25.85
CA SER A 970 -11.10 -17.88 -26.61
C SER A 970 -12.26 -16.88 -26.77
N GLU A 971 -11.98 -15.63 -27.12
CA GLU A 971 -13.04 -14.62 -27.32
C GLU A 971 -14.07 -15.02 -28.40
N GLU A 972 -13.64 -15.73 -29.45
CA GLU A 972 -14.54 -16.27 -30.47
C GLU A 972 -15.40 -17.42 -29.93
N GLU A 973 -14.83 -18.31 -29.11
CA GLU A 973 -15.56 -19.37 -28.42
C GLU A 973 -16.56 -18.77 -27.42
N ILE A 974 -16.17 -17.75 -26.65
CA ILE A 974 -17.05 -17.02 -25.72
C ILE A 974 -18.22 -16.40 -26.48
N TYR A 975 -17.98 -15.74 -27.61
CA TYR A 975 -19.06 -15.20 -28.43
C TYR A 975 -20.02 -16.29 -28.90
N ARG A 976 -19.50 -17.38 -29.50
CA ARG A 976 -20.32 -18.49 -30.02
C ARG A 976 -21.18 -19.14 -28.94
N PHE A 977 -20.60 -19.43 -27.79
CA PHE A 977 -21.27 -20.18 -26.73
C PHE A 977 -22.30 -19.36 -25.92
N ASN A 978 -22.24 -18.03 -25.99
CA ASN A 978 -23.07 -17.13 -25.18
C ASN A 978 -23.99 -16.20 -25.99
N SER A 979 -23.67 -15.91 -27.26
CA SER A 979 -24.40 -14.92 -28.05
C SER A 979 -25.71 -15.50 -28.61
N PRO A 980 -26.87 -14.88 -28.34
CA PRO A 980 -28.14 -15.32 -28.92
C PRO A 980 -28.21 -15.13 -30.45
N LEU A 981 -27.25 -14.41 -31.03
CA LEU A 981 -27.12 -14.22 -32.48
C LEU A 981 -26.31 -15.33 -33.17
N ASP A 982 -25.71 -16.26 -32.41
CA ASP A 982 -25.00 -17.38 -32.99
C ASP A 982 -25.96 -18.39 -33.64
N ASN A 983 -25.67 -18.75 -34.89
CA ASN A 983 -26.45 -19.73 -35.67
C ASN A 983 -25.73 -21.09 -35.79
N THR A 984 -24.63 -21.31 -35.06
CA THR A 984 -23.81 -22.52 -35.21
C THR A 984 -24.22 -23.66 -34.28
N ASN A 985 -25.40 -23.59 -33.63
CA ASN A 985 -25.86 -24.59 -32.66
C ASN A 985 -24.82 -24.86 -31.54
N SER A 986 -24.19 -23.79 -31.05
CA SER A 986 -23.12 -23.88 -30.05
C SER A 986 -23.48 -23.29 -28.68
N LEU A 987 -24.69 -22.74 -28.53
CA LEU A 987 -25.16 -22.10 -27.31
C LEU A 987 -25.13 -23.04 -26.10
N ILE A 988 -24.51 -22.56 -25.01
CA ILE A 988 -24.46 -23.28 -23.73
C ILE A 988 -25.71 -23.00 -22.90
N TRP A 989 -26.26 -21.79 -22.96
CA TRP A 989 -27.39 -21.36 -22.14
C TRP A 989 -28.26 -20.31 -22.85
N THR A 990 -29.44 -20.05 -22.30
CA THR A 990 -30.36 -19.00 -22.76
C THR A 990 -31.19 -18.43 -21.60
N THR A 991 -31.87 -17.32 -21.81
CA THR A 991 -32.74 -16.67 -20.80
C THR A 991 -34.18 -17.18 -20.89
N LYS A 992 -34.88 -17.24 -19.75
CA LYS A 992 -36.28 -17.68 -19.66
C LYS A 992 -37.28 -16.63 -20.17
N ASN A 993 -36.95 -15.34 -20.03
CA ASN A 993 -37.75 -14.20 -20.48
C ASN A 993 -36.95 -13.37 -21.50
N THR A 994 -37.63 -12.73 -22.46
CA THR A 994 -37.00 -11.84 -23.45
C THR A 994 -36.34 -10.65 -22.74
N THR A 995 -35.01 -10.65 -22.67
CA THR A 995 -34.20 -9.58 -22.09
C THR A 995 -33.82 -8.53 -23.14
N MET A 996 -33.57 -7.28 -22.72
CA MET A 996 -32.91 -6.31 -23.59
C MET A 996 -31.52 -6.85 -23.98
N ILE A 997 -31.14 -6.68 -25.24
CA ILE A 997 -29.82 -7.05 -25.74
C ILE A 997 -28.93 -5.80 -25.63
N THR A 998 -27.61 -5.96 -25.44
CA THR A 998 -26.65 -4.83 -25.40
C THR A 998 -26.80 -3.91 -26.62
N LYS A 999 -26.30 -2.66 -26.57
CA LYS A 999 -26.36 -1.73 -27.73
C LYS A 999 -25.78 -2.32 -29.02
N ASP A 1000 -24.77 -3.17 -28.91
CA ASP A 1000 -24.15 -3.90 -30.03
C ASP A 1000 -24.77 -5.28 -30.30
N SER A 1001 -25.86 -5.61 -29.60
CA SER A 1001 -26.63 -6.86 -29.69
C SER A 1001 -25.89 -8.19 -29.44
N ALA A 1002 -24.67 -8.18 -28.91
CA ALA A 1002 -23.84 -9.38 -28.75
C ALA A 1002 -24.21 -10.29 -27.55
N PHE A 1003 -24.73 -9.76 -26.45
CA PHE A 1003 -25.01 -10.55 -25.24
C PHE A 1003 -26.32 -10.15 -24.54
N SER A 1004 -26.91 -11.09 -23.79
CA SER A 1004 -28.15 -10.87 -23.02
C SER A 1004 -27.89 -10.03 -21.77
N VAL A 1005 -28.62 -8.93 -21.60
CA VAL A 1005 -28.57 -8.10 -20.38
C VAL A 1005 -29.55 -8.63 -19.34
N MET A 1006 -29.05 -8.94 -18.16
CA MET A 1006 -29.84 -9.35 -17.01
C MET A 1006 -29.88 -8.26 -15.95
N SER A 1007 -30.86 -8.37 -15.06
CA SER A 1007 -31.09 -7.47 -13.94
C SER A 1007 -31.64 -8.27 -12.78
N HIS A 1008 -31.66 -7.66 -11.59
CA HIS A 1008 -32.27 -8.26 -10.40
C HIS A 1008 -33.75 -8.68 -10.60
N GLN A 1009 -34.46 -8.16 -11.60
CA GLN A 1009 -35.86 -8.51 -11.87
C GLN A 1009 -36.03 -9.59 -12.96
N SER A 1010 -35.00 -9.82 -13.78
CA SER A 1010 -35.04 -10.72 -14.96
C SER A 1010 -34.01 -11.84 -14.79
N LEU A 1011 -34.37 -12.86 -14.00
CA LEU A 1011 -33.38 -13.72 -13.33
C LEU A 1011 -33.18 -15.13 -13.92
N GLY A 1012 -34.00 -15.60 -14.85
CA GLY A 1012 -34.02 -17.03 -15.20
C GLY A 1012 -33.04 -17.43 -16.30
N ILE A 1013 -32.08 -18.31 -15.98
CA ILE A 1013 -31.12 -18.92 -16.91
C ILE A 1013 -31.49 -20.40 -17.14
N LYS A 1014 -31.50 -20.83 -18.39
CA LYS A 1014 -31.70 -22.23 -18.79
C LYS A 1014 -30.45 -22.75 -19.47
N TRP A 1015 -29.97 -23.92 -19.04
CA TRP A 1015 -28.85 -24.62 -19.66
C TRP A 1015 -29.32 -25.41 -20.87
N LEU A 1016 -28.56 -25.33 -21.97
CA LEU A 1016 -28.88 -25.94 -23.27
C LEU A 1016 -27.84 -26.99 -23.68
N CYS A 1017 -26.55 -26.63 -23.60
CA CYS A 1017 -25.43 -27.46 -24.07
C CYS A 1017 -25.69 -28.10 -25.45
N LEU A 1018 -25.81 -27.26 -26.49
CA LEU A 1018 -26.08 -27.72 -27.86
C LEU A 1018 -24.90 -28.49 -28.48
N GLU A 1019 -25.13 -29.17 -29.61
CA GLU A 1019 -24.21 -30.17 -30.20
C GLU A 1019 -22.76 -29.73 -30.36
N ASN A 1020 -22.53 -28.45 -30.70
CA ASN A 1020 -21.18 -27.90 -30.92
C ASN A 1020 -20.58 -27.25 -29.67
N SER A 1021 -21.20 -27.42 -28.50
CA SER A 1021 -20.70 -26.92 -27.22
C SER A 1021 -19.88 -28.00 -26.49
N PRO A 1022 -18.91 -27.59 -25.65
CA PRO A 1022 -18.04 -28.52 -24.92
C PRO A 1022 -18.76 -29.38 -23.86
N CYS A 1023 -19.99 -29.01 -23.48
CA CYS A 1023 -20.79 -29.72 -22.48
C CYS A 1023 -21.82 -30.71 -23.07
N TYR A 1024 -21.84 -30.92 -24.40
CA TYR A 1024 -22.81 -31.81 -25.05
C TYR A 1024 -22.53 -33.32 -24.92
N ASP A 1025 -21.28 -33.76 -25.07
CA ASP A 1025 -20.89 -35.18 -24.98
C ASP A 1025 -19.80 -35.41 -23.93
N THR A 1026 -20.17 -35.27 -22.66
CA THR A 1026 -19.29 -35.51 -21.51
C THR A 1026 -19.26 -37.01 -21.15
N ILE A 1027 -18.08 -37.49 -20.73
CA ILE A 1027 -17.88 -38.90 -20.35
C ILE A 1027 -18.28 -39.07 -18.88
N PRO A 1028 -19.27 -39.92 -18.54
CA PRO A 1028 -19.56 -40.20 -17.14
C PRO A 1028 -18.39 -40.96 -16.50
N HIS A 1029 -17.90 -40.47 -15.36
CA HIS A 1029 -16.82 -41.10 -14.60
C HIS A 1029 -17.31 -42.20 -13.63
N SER A 1030 -18.63 -42.28 -13.41
CA SER A 1030 -19.26 -43.25 -12.50
C SER A 1030 -20.62 -43.72 -13.04
N ILE A 1031 -21.39 -44.42 -12.22
CA ILE A 1031 -22.78 -44.81 -12.52
C ILE A 1031 -23.76 -43.61 -12.49
N PHE A 1032 -23.31 -42.45 -12.03
CA PHE A 1032 -24.11 -41.23 -12.00
C PHE A 1032 -24.04 -40.48 -13.34
N ALA A 1033 -25.03 -39.62 -13.59
CA ALA A 1033 -25.06 -38.77 -14.78
C ALA A 1033 -23.81 -37.87 -14.83
N PRO A 1034 -23.32 -37.51 -16.03
CA PRO A 1034 -22.17 -36.64 -16.17
C PRO A 1034 -22.36 -35.30 -15.46
N GLU A 1035 -21.25 -34.77 -14.96
CA GLU A 1035 -21.15 -33.47 -14.32
C GLU A 1035 -20.23 -32.56 -15.15
N PHE A 1036 -20.41 -31.25 -15.02
CA PHE A 1036 -19.62 -30.26 -15.71
C PHE A 1036 -19.48 -28.99 -14.88
N PHE A 1037 -18.28 -28.43 -14.85
CA PHE A 1037 -17.96 -27.18 -14.15
C PHE A 1037 -17.89 -26.06 -15.17
N PHE A 1038 -18.71 -25.02 -14.98
CA PHE A 1038 -18.67 -23.81 -15.78
C PHE A 1038 -17.92 -22.71 -15.03
N LYS A 1039 -16.99 -22.05 -15.72
CA LYS A 1039 -16.39 -20.81 -15.27
C LYS A 1039 -17.22 -19.65 -15.82
N VAL A 1040 -17.92 -18.96 -14.92
CA VAL A 1040 -18.90 -17.92 -15.26
C VAL A 1040 -18.36 -16.55 -14.86
N SER A 1041 -18.43 -15.60 -15.79
CA SER A 1041 -18.06 -14.20 -15.63
C SER A 1041 -19.30 -13.32 -15.64
N VAL A 1042 -19.38 -12.39 -14.69
CA VAL A 1042 -20.45 -11.40 -14.54
C VAL A 1042 -19.83 -10.02 -14.52
N SER A 1043 -20.34 -9.08 -15.33
CA SER A 1043 -19.90 -7.68 -15.31
C SER A 1043 -21.06 -6.74 -15.59
N ASN A 1044 -21.06 -5.57 -14.95
CA ASN A 1044 -22.00 -4.48 -15.19
C ASN A 1044 -21.48 -3.46 -16.22
N ARG A 1045 -20.26 -3.66 -16.75
CA ARG A 1045 -19.59 -2.72 -17.66
C ARG A 1045 -20.44 -2.40 -18.88
N GLY A 1046 -20.65 -1.10 -19.11
CA GLY A 1046 -21.35 -0.59 -20.30
C GLY A 1046 -22.86 -0.83 -20.29
N VAL A 1047 -23.40 -1.42 -19.22
CA VAL A 1047 -24.82 -1.76 -19.09
C VAL A 1047 -25.48 -1.01 -17.94
N ASP A 1048 -24.80 -0.90 -16.79
CA ASP A 1048 -25.25 -0.07 -15.66
C ASP A 1048 -24.31 1.11 -15.47
N GLN A 1049 -24.84 2.33 -15.57
CA GLN A 1049 -24.09 3.57 -15.39
C GLN A 1049 -24.31 4.21 -14.01
N SER A 1050 -24.87 3.49 -13.03
CA SER A 1050 -25.14 4.04 -11.69
C SER A 1050 -23.88 4.32 -10.85
N THR A 1051 -22.76 3.68 -11.16
CA THR A 1051 -21.48 3.76 -10.43
C THR A 1051 -20.30 3.87 -11.40
N TYR A 1052 -19.14 4.35 -10.92
CA TYR A 1052 -17.87 4.24 -11.64
C TYR A 1052 -17.21 2.86 -11.51
N CYS A 1053 -17.81 1.94 -10.76
CA CYS A 1053 -17.31 0.59 -10.60
C CYS A 1053 -17.72 -0.34 -11.75
N ASP A 1054 -16.71 -0.91 -12.41
CA ASP A 1054 -16.83 -2.17 -13.14
C ASP A 1054 -16.79 -3.31 -12.12
N TYR A 1055 -17.97 -3.74 -11.71
CA TYR A 1055 -18.17 -4.89 -10.86
C TYR A 1055 -18.05 -6.16 -11.70
N GLN A 1056 -16.82 -6.66 -11.79
CA GLN A 1056 -16.52 -7.94 -12.40
C GLN A 1056 -16.41 -9.04 -11.35
N LEU A 1057 -17.05 -10.18 -11.60
CA LEU A 1057 -16.97 -11.37 -10.78
C LEU A 1057 -16.80 -12.59 -11.66
N ILE A 1058 -15.83 -13.45 -11.33
CA ILE A 1058 -15.68 -14.76 -11.96
C ILE A 1058 -15.83 -15.81 -10.86
N PHE A 1059 -16.71 -16.79 -11.08
CA PHE A 1059 -16.95 -17.88 -10.14
C PHE A 1059 -17.20 -19.20 -10.87
N LEU A 1060 -17.09 -20.31 -10.14
CA LEU A 1060 -17.35 -21.63 -10.68
C LEU A 1060 -18.78 -22.06 -10.35
N LEU A 1061 -19.41 -22.74 -11.30
CA LEU A 1061 -20.74 -23.27 -11.15
C LEU A 1061 -20.70 -24.76 -11.51
N HIS A 1062 -21.06 -25.60 -10.55
CA HIS A 1062 -21.12 -27.04 -10.72
C HIS A 1062 -22.50 -27.44 -11.24
N ILE A 1063 -22.56 -28.06 -12.41
CA ILE A 1063 -23.80 -28.59 -12.98
C ILE A 1063 -23.73 -30.09 -13.04
N HIS A 1064 -24.77 -30.75 -12.55
CA HIS A 1064 -24.90 -32.20 -12.60
C HIS A 1064 -26.20 -32.61 -13.31
N GLY A 1065 -26.27 -33.88 -13.70
CA GLY A 1065 -27.44 -34.41 -14.41
C GLY A 1065 -27.48 -34.04 -15.89
N LEU A 1066 -26.32 -33.81 -16.52
CA LEU A 1066 -26.27 -33.53 -17.95
C LEU A 1066 -26.80 -34.75 -18.74
N PRO A 1067 -27.65 -34.55 -19.76
CA PRO A 1067 -28.15 -35.65 -20.57
C PRO A 1067 -27.00 -36.25 -21.40
N LEU A 1068 -26.96 -37.58 -21.52
CA LEU A 1068 -26.05 -38.25 -22.43
C LEU A 1068 -26.42 -37.93 -23.88
N SER A 1069 -25.42 -37.71 -24.74
CA SER A 1069 -25.65 -37.55 -26.17
C SER A 1069 -26.40 -38.76 -26.74
N ALA A 1070 -27.27 -38.56 -27.73
CA ALA A 1070 -28.06 -39.64 -28.31
C ALA A 1070 -27.18 -40.80 -28.83
N LYS A 1071 -26.01 -40.46 -29.40
CA LYS A 1071 -25.01 -41.43 -29.87
C LYS A 1071 -24.45 -42.26 -28.72
N ARG A 1072 -24.06 -41.62 -27.62
CA ARG A 1072 -23.47 -42.31 -26.45
C ARG A 1072 -24.50 -43.13 -25.68
N SER A 1073 -25.70 -42.59 -25.49
CA SER A 1073 -26.82 -43.33 -24.90
C SER A 1073 -27.13 -44.60 -25.71
N PHE A 1074 -27.10 -44.53 -27.04
CA PHE A 1074 -27.29 -45.68 -27.92
C PHE A 1074 -26.16 -46.71 -27.78
N ILE A 1075 -24.90 -46.27 -27.69
CA ILE A 1075 -23.75 -47.16 -27.47
C ILE A 1075 -23.85 -47.87 -26.12
N ILE A 1076 -24.18 -47.14 -25.04
CA ILE A 1076 -24.34 -47.71 -23.69
C ILE A 1076 -25.50 -48.72 -23.68
N LEU A 1077 -26.63 -48.37 -24.32
CA LEU A 1077 -27.76 -49.28 -24.46
C LEU A 1077 -27.33 -50.56 -25.19
N MET A 1078 -26.68 -50.46 -26.35
CA MET A 1078 -26.21 -51.61 -27.12
C MET A 1078 -25.29 -52.53 -26.30
N ILE A 1079 -24.31 -51.95 -25.59
CA ILE A 1079 -23.38 -52.72 -24.74
C ILE A 1079 -24.13 -53.39 -23.59
N SER A 1080 -25.00 -52.66 -22.89
CA SER A 1080 -25.78 -53.21 -21.77
C SER A 1080 -26.73 -54.33 -22.22
N THR A 1081 -27.40 -54.16 -23.36
CA THR A 1081 -28.26 -55.20 -23.95
C THR A 1081 -27.46 -56.43 -24.39
N SER A 1082 -26.25 -56.24 -24.89
CA SER A 1082 -25.36 -57.34 -25.29
C SER A 1082 -24.88 -58.13 -24.06
N ILE A 1083 -24.45 -57.44 -23.00
CA ILE A 1083 -24.06 -58.07 -21.72
C ILE A 1083 -25.24 -58.80 -21.10
N PHE A 1084 -26.43 -58.18 -21.09
CA PHE A 1084 -27.64 -58.80 -20.57
C PHE A 1084 -28.06 -60.03 -21.39
N LEU A 1085 -28.03 -59.94 -22.73
CA LEU A 1085 -28.27 -61.11 -23.59
C LEU A 1085 -27.23 -62.20 -23.35
N SER A 1086 -25.95 -61.87 -23.21
CA SER A 1086 -24.90 -62.84 -22.89
C SER A 1086 -25.14 -63.51 -21.54
N LEU A 1087 -25.55 -62.77 -20.50
CA LEU A 1087 -25.89 -63.34 -19.20
C LEU A 1087 -27.15 -64.22 -19.27
N VAL A 1088 -28.17 -63.83 -20.03
CA VAL A 1088 -29.39 -64.63 -20.24
C VAL A 1088 -29.08 -65.89 -21.04
N ILE A 1089 -28.26 -65.81 -22.10
CA ILE A 1089 -27.81 -66.97 -22.87
C ILE A 1089 -26.97 -67.89 -21.99
N LEU A 1090 -26.06 -67.35 -21.18
CA LEU A 1090 -25.24 -68.13 -20.25
C LEU A 1090 -26.10 -68.79 -19.16
N TYR A 1091 -27.14 -68.12 -18.68
CA TYR A 1091 -28.14 -68.68 -17.77
C TYR A 1091 -28.97 -69.78 -18.43
N ILE A 1092 -29.40 -69.61 -19.69
CA ILE A 1092 -30.13 -70.65 -20.44
C ILE A 1092 -29.23 -71.85 -20.73
N ILE A 1093 -27.97 -71.63 -21.11
CA ILE A 1093 -26.96 -72.68 -21.28
C ILE A 1093 -26.74 -73.41 -19.96
N PHE A 1094 -26.63 -72.69 -18.84
CA PHE A 1094 -26.52 -73.28 -17.52
C PHE A 1094 -27.75 -74.13 -17.17
N CYS A 1095 -28.97 -73.63 -17.42
CA CYS A 1095 -30.23 -74.35 -17.19
C CYS A 1095 -30.41 -75.58 -18.12
N LEU A 1096 -29.88 -75.56 -19.35
CA LEU A 1096 -29.94 -76.69 -20.29
C LEU A 1096 -28.83 -77.73 -20.04
N LEU A 1097 -27.65 -77.30 -19.59
CA LEU A 1097 -26.55 -78.19 -19.21
C LEU A 1097 -26.78 -78.84 -17.84
N LEU A 1098 -27.51 -78.21 -16.92
CA LEU A 1098 -27.80 -78.77 -15.58
C LEU A 1098 -28.50 -80.15 -15.62
N PRO A 1099 -29.56 -80.41 -16.42
CA PRO A 1099 -30.18 -81.73 -16.52
C PRO A 1099 -29.30 -82.75 -17.28
N LEU A 1100 -28.46 -82.30 -18.22
CA LEU A 1100 -27.50 -83.16 -18.93
C LEU A 1100 -26.33 -83.57 -18.02
N MET A 1101 -25.82 -82.64 -17.21
CA MET A 1101 -24.83 -82.89 -16.15
C MET A 1101 -25.41 -83.79 -15.05
N ALA A 1102 -26.69 -83.63 -14.68
CA ALA A 1102 -27.35 -84.54 -13.74
C ALA A 1102 -27.52 -85.97 -14.30
N LYS A 1103 -27.80 -86.11 -15.60
CA LYS A 1103 -27.91 -87.42 -16.28
C LYS A 1103 -26.55 -88.10 -16.45
N THR A 1104 -25.51 -87.37 -16.84
CA THR A 1104 -24.13 -87.89 -16.95
C THR A 1104 -23.54 -88.19 -15.58
N CYS A 1105 -23.84 -87.40 -14.55
CA CYS A 1105 -23.44 -87.68 -13.17
C CYS A 1105 -24.15 -88.94 -12.62
N ASN A 1106 -25.42 -89.20 -12.97
CA ASN A 1106 -26.10 -90.46 -12.63
C ASN A 1106 -25.53 -91.69 -13.39
N ILE A 1107 -25.11 -91.53 -14.64
CA ILE A 1107 -24.45 -92.60 -15.42
C ILE A 1107 -23.03 -92.88 -14.90
N LEU A 1108 -22.27 -91.84 -14.52
CA LEU A 1108 -20.99 -91.96 -13.83
C LEU A 1108 -21.15 -92.62 -12.46
N ARG A 1109 -22.20 -92.28 -11.72
CA ARG A 1109 -22.53 -92.91 -10.42
C ARG A 1109 -22.87 -94.39 -10.56
N TRP A 1110 -23.48 -94.82 -11.68
CA TRP A 1110 -23.75 -96.23 -11.99
C TRP A 1110 -22.50 -96.98 -12.45
N LYS A 1111 -21.63 -96.35 -13.26
CA LYS A 1111 -20.33 -96.91 -13.66
C LYS A 1111 -19.34 -97.07 -12.49
N ILE A 1112 -19.31 -96.12 -11.56
CA ILE A 1112 -18.50 -96.20 -10.34
C ILE A 1112 -19.03 -97.27 -9.38
N LYS A 1113 -20.36 -97.50 -9.34
CA LYS A 1113 -20.97 -98.56 -8.52
C LYS A 1113 -20.70 -99.98 -9.06
N ASN A 1114 -20.46 -100.14 -10.36
CA ASN A 1114 -20.14 -101.43 -10.98
C ASN A 1114 -18.64 -101.78 -11.01
N ILE A 1115 -17.73 -100.85 -10.68
CA ILE A 1115 -16.28 -101.12 -10.62
C ILE A 1115 -15.82 -101.55 -9.21
N ILE A 1116 -16.65 -101.37 -8.17
CA ILE A 1116 -16.26 -101.62 -6.77
C ILE A 1116 -16.77 -102.98 -6.21
N THR A 1117 -17.57 -103.75 -6.94
CA THR A 1117 -18.14 -105.03 -6.43
C THR A 1117 -17.82 -106.25 -7.27
N SER A 1118 -16.55 -106.42 -7.67
CA SER A 1118 -16.01 -107.73 -8.05
C SER A 1118 -14.55 -107.87 -7.60
N GLU A 1119 -14.33 -107.93 -6.29
CA GLU A 1119 -13.55 -109.01 -5.67
C GLU A 1119 -13.89 -109.05 -4.17
N PHE A 1120 -14.36 -110.23 -3.77
CA PHE A 1120 -14.94 -110.61 -2.49
C PHE A 1120 -13.85 -110.57 -1.37
N TYR A 1121 -14.17 -110.47 -0.08
CA TYR A 1121 -14.79 -111.55 0.69
C TYR A 1121 -15.34 -111.09 2.05
N TYR A 1122 -16.63 -111.39 2.24
CA TYR A 1122 -17.23 -112.13 3.35
C TYR A 1122 -17.02 -111.71 4.83
N THR A 1123 -18.16 -111.29 5.38
CA THR A 1123 -18.78 -111.70 6.66
C THR A 1123 -18.01 -111.51 7.98
N HIS A 1124 -18.61 -110.68 8.85
CA HIS A 1124 -18.81 -111.06 10.25
C HIS A 1124 -20.28 -110.91 10.65
N SER A 1125 -20.91 -112.03 10.97
CA SER A 1125 -21.61 -112.27 12.24
C SER A 1125 -22.34 -113.62 12.18
N SER A 1126 -21.61 -114.67 12.56
CA SER A 1126 -22.10 -115.52 13.63
C SER A 1126 -21.42 -115.09 14.94
N SER A 1127 -22.14 -115.33 16.03
CA SER A 1127 -21.66 -115.53 17.40
C SER A 1127 -21.27 -114.34 18.27
N SER A 1128 -22.15 -114.10 19.24
CA SER A 1128 -21.89 -113.57 20.57
C SER A 1128 -20.75 -114.29 21.31
N ARG A 1129 -19.78 -113.55 21.85
CA ARG A 1129 -19.42 -113.43 23.29
C ARG A 1129 -17.94 -113.05 23.49
N VAL A 1130 -17.76 -111.94 24.24
CA VAL A 1130 -16.81 -111.74 25.37
C VAL A 1130 -15.46 -111.00 25.17
N PHE A 1131 -15.34 -109.90 25.95
CA PHE A 1131 -14.22 -109.16 26.61
C PHE A 1131 -13.19 -108.23 25.89
N SER A 1132 -13.14 -106.97 26.39
CA SER A 1132 -12.01 -105.99 26.65
C SER A 1132 -10.88 -105.77 25.61
N SER A 1133 -10.24 -104.61 25.40
CA SER A 1133 -10.07 -103.28 26.04
C SER A 1133 -9.26 -102.36 25.10
N THR A 1134 -9.43 -101.01 25.20
CA THR A 1134 -8.47 -99.85 24.97
C THR A 1134 -7.49 -99.88 23.77
N SER A 1135 -7.11 -98.81 23.06
CA SER A 1135 -7.11 -97.34 23.19
C SER A 1135 -6.48 -96.72 21.92
N GLU A 1136 -6.69 -95.42 21.69
CA GLU A 1136 -5.85 -94.49 20.88
C GLU A 1136 -5.77 -94.73 19.35
N THR A 1137 -5.72 -93.76 18.43
CA THR A 1137 -5.47 -92.31 18.46
C THR A 1137 -5.92 -91.72 17.10
N ARG A 1138 -6.27 -90.41 17.08
CA ARG A 1138 -5.99 -89.34 16.07
C ARG A 1138 -6.02 -89.70 14.56
N SER A 1139 -6.55 -88.90 13.63
CA SER A 1139 -6.85 -87.46 13.56
C SER A 1139 -7.53 -87.17 12.21
N SER A 1140 -8.56 -86.31 12.25
CA SER A 1140 -8.95 -85.20 11.33
C SER A 1140 -8.47 -85.18 9.86
N VAL A 1141 -9.25 -84.81 8.84
CA VAL A 1141 -10.17 -83.65 8.70
C VAL A 1141 -11.16 -83.90 7.54
N SER A 1142 -12.43 -83.49 7.71
CA SER A 1142 -13.30 -83.02 6.62
C SER A 1142 -14.04 -81.74 7.05
N SER A 1143 -14.82 -81.20 6.12
CA SER A 1143 -15.14 -79.79 5.87
C SER A 1143 -16.14 -79.08 6.80
N ARG A 1144 -16.26 -77.76 6.52
CA ARG A 1144 -17.26 -76.76 6.94
C ARG A 1144 -16.92 -75.93 8.18
N SER A 1145 -16.32 -74.79 7.89
CA SER A 1145 -16.34 -73.59 8.72
C SER A 1145 -17.65 -72.81 8.52
N SER A 1146 -18.41 -72.68 9.59
CA SER A 1146 -19.25 -71.52 9.88
C SER A 1146 -18.97 -71.16 11.32
N PHE A 1147 -18.35 -70.00 11.56
CA PHE A 1147 -18.16 -69.46 12.90
C PHE A 1147 -18.44 -67.96 12.92
N GLN A 1148 -19.17 -67.56 13.96
CA GLN A 1148 -19.23 -66.22 14.55
C GLN A 1148 -17.83 -65.68 14.80
N VAL A 1149 -17.66 -64.35 14.74
CA VAL A 1149 -16.73 -63.64 15.65
C VAL A 1149 -17.26 -62.24 15.98
N VAL A 1150 -17.22 -61.94 17.28
CA VAL A 1150 -17.18 -60.63 17.93
C VAL A 1150 -15.73 -60.37 18.37
N GLU A 1151 -15.35 -59.08 18.40
CA GLU A 1151 -14.28 -58.42 19.20
C GLU A 1151 -12.84 -58.18 18.65
N LYS A 1152 -12.48 -56.89 18.72
CA LYS A 1152 -11.25 -56.22 19.24
C LYS A 1152 -9.83 -56.51 18.72
N ASN A 1153 -9.18 -55.36 18.43
CA ASN A 1153 -7.82 -54.90 18.77
C ASN A 1153 -6.56 -55.45 18.06
N LYS A 1154 -5.86 -54.49 17.39
CA LYS A 1154 -4.40 -54.18 17.20
C LYS A 1154 -3.35 -55.15 17.79
N PRO A 1155 -2.08 -55.21 17.27
CA PRO A 1155 -1.29 -54.12 16.65
C PRO A 1155 -0.37 -54.48 15.42
N GLU A 1156 0.24 -53.41 14.88
CA GLU A 1156 1.45 -53.18 14.02
C GLU A 1156 2.70 -54.11 14.22
N PRO A 1157 3.86 -54.00 13.47
CA PRO A 1157 4.29 -53.04 12.42
C PRO A 1157 5.17 -53.60 11.22
N GLU A 1158 5.67 -52.64 10.39
CA GLU A 1158 6.97 -52.57 9.67
C GLU A 1158 7.14 -52.90 8.15
N LYS A 1159 7.37 -51.80 7.40
CA LYS A 1159 8.50 -51.43 6.48
C LYS A 1159 8.80 -52.21 5.19
N ILE A 1160 9.03 -51.43 4.11
CA ILE A 1160 10.22 -51.34 3.20
C ILE A 1160 9.78 -50.53 1.95
N VAL A 1161 10.08 -49.23 1.81
CA VAL A 1161 11.26 -48.61 1.15
C VAL A 1161 11.67 -49.22 -0.20
N LYS A 1162 11.49 -48.47 -1.30
CA LYS A 1162 12.57 -48.22 -2.29
C LYS A 1162 12.26 -47.04 -3.21
N LYS A 1163 13.33 -46.28 -3.45
CA LYS A 1163 13.50 -44.98 -4.12
C LYS A 1163 13.63 -45.11 -5.66
N PRO A 1164 13.75 -43.98 -6.40
CA PRO A 1164 13.39 -43.81 -7.81
C PRO A 1164 14.59 -43.80 -8.78
N LEU A 1165 14.30 -43.71 -10.09
CA LEU A 1165 15.12 -43.20 -11.22
C LEU A 1165 14.14 -43.14 -12.42
N THR A 1166 13.98 -42.10 -13.24
CA THR A 1166 14.86 -41.01 -13.73
C THR A 1166 14.04 -39.77 -14.04
#